data_AF-A0A1H6TS82-F1
#
_entry.id   AF-A0A1H6TS82-F1
#
_cell.length_a   1.000
_cell.length_b   1.000
_cell.length_c   1.000
_cell.angle_alpha   90.00
_cell.angle_beta   90.00
_cell.angle_gamma   90.00
#
_symmetry.space_group_name_H-M   'P 1'
#
loop_
_entity.id
_entity.type
_entity.pdbx_description
1 polymer ?
#
loop_
_entity_poly.entity_id
_entity_poly.type
_entity_poly.pdbx_seq_one_letter_code
_entity_poly.pdbx_strand_id
1 'polypeptide(L)'
;MQILYNIATVLLAIMAIPLLIIRAIREDGFIERIKQSLGNLPKHALDAVEKKQCIWVHAASVGEIVAASPLIKEFRIEFPNSPILVSVVTSSGYAMANRIVKDADTIIYFPLDLPWIAESLVKKVQPRVFLPVETELWPNFLKAARRFHIPVMMVNGRISDKSVKRYHHLHSLLKDMIGTVNTFAMQSDIDAQYIVRLGAAENLVTVTGNTKFDQTYTNVSLDEKQQMIFEMGLTNATGILLAGSTHKGEENHILEAFRQLRKKFPMAKLVIAPRDIMRKDEIMTLCQMFQFKVKTRTELQTHPATDHDVVILDTIGELGKVYSVGDVIYVGGSLIPHGGHNILEPAAHGKAIIVGNKMFNFKDTHALFSKRNACITVENQAQLGVSIENLFRDSVERCRMEQETLAIMKENRGAARKSAVLLHELLNACEQRQNSGIVKSTEKIENFQTYLYQLVHGRAEHGILSQFAISILYSFSFIYHLLVNFKLAGYRWGILKQQQLACHVISLGNITVGGTGKTPTAQRLARAIRDMGYRVVILNRGYRAKWKGQVGVVSDGKKLYMSAAEAGDEAFLLAKNLPNVPVLIGAERAITGQYAVEHFGAEVAILDDGYQHWQLKRDMDILLIDAINVFGNSYMLPRGTLREPVTHLDRADVCLMTKVDQAAPGVCEQIKETVAKYNEHALIVESIHLPRCFIEVADWDRDIAAEGIDISYMHNKKVMAVSAIGNPASFEQTISDIGAVIVESLRYPDHHDYTTEEMQDVFRQSLKQGVEAIIITEKDAVKIPNEIIHADHPIPIYVISIEITFQEGDLEFHELLSQSLKKKLGK
;
A
#
# COMPACT_ATOMS: atom_id res chain seq x y z
N MET A 1 5.05 15.45 12.13
CA MET A 1 5.49 16.15 10.90
C MET A 1 4.31 16.65 10.06
N GLN A 2 3.27 15.85 9.77
CA GLN A 2 2.10 16.30 8.98
C GLN A 2 1.41 17.57 9.53
N ILE A 3 1.18 17.66 10.83
CA ILE A 3 0.54 18.85 11.44
C ILE A 3 1.42 20.09 11.24
N LEU A 4 2.74 19.96 11.40
CA LEU A 4 3.69 21.05 11.17
C LEU A 4 3.71 21.46 9.70
N TYR A 5 3.67 20.48 8.78
CA TYR A 5 3.51 20.75 7.35
C TYR A 5 2.24 21.54 7.08
N ASN A 6 1.09 21.11 7.62
CA ASN A 6 -0.19 21.79 7.42
C ASN A 6 -0.19 23.22 7.98
N ILE A 7 0.34 23.43 9.20
CA ILE A 7 0.49 24.76 9.79
C ILE A 7 1.39 25.63 8.89
N ALA A 8 2.53 25.11 8.45
CA ALA A 8 3.45 25.84 7.59
C ALA A 8 2.81 26.20 6.23
N THR A 9 2.11 25.25 5.59
CA THR A 9 1.44 25.47 4.30
C THR A 9 0.31 26.49 4.41
N VAL A 10 -0.46 26.48 5.51
CA VAL A 10 -1.49 27.50 5.78
C VAL A 10 -0.87 28.87 6.00
N LEU A 11 0.17 28.97 6.82
CA LEU A 11 0.88 30.23 7.06
C LEU A 11 1.50 30.78 5.76
N LEU A 12 2.13 29.93 4.96
CA LEU A 12 2.67 30.30 3.64
C LEU A 12 1.57 30.78 2.70
N ALA A 13 0.42 30.11 2.67
CA ALA A 13 -0.72 30.53 1.86
C ALA A 13 -1.23 31.92 2.27
N ILE A 14 -1.33 32.19 3.58
CA ILE A 14 -1.73 33.50 4.12
C ILE A 14 -0.69 34.58 3.77
N MET A 15 0.59 34.29 3.98
CA MET A 15 1.68 35.23 3.65
C MET A 15 1.79 35.51 2.15
N ALA A 16 1.37 34.57 1.30
CA ALA A 16 1.37 34.75 -0.15
C ALA A 16 0.23 35.64 -0.65
N ILE A 17 -0.84 35.87 0.13
CA ILE A 17 -2.04 36.63 -0.30
C ILE A 17 -1.69 37.98 -0.95
N PRO A 18 -0.82 38.85 -0.38
CA PRO A 18 -0.49 40.13 -1.00
C PRO A 18 0.15 39.98 -2.39
N LEU A 19 1.04 39.00 -2.54
CA LEU A 19 1.67 38.68 -3.83
C LEU A 19 0.66 38.12 -4.83
N LEU A 20 -0.27 37.26 -4.38
CA LEU A 20 -1.35 36.73 -5.21
C LEU A 20 -2.29 37.85 -5.70
N ILE A 21 -2.60 38.84 -4.86
CA ILE A 21 -3.40 40.01 -5.24
C ILE A 21 -2.69 40.84 -6.31
N ILE A 22 -1.39 41.13 -6.14
CA ILE A 22 -0.61 41.88 -7.13
C ILE A 22 -0.60 41.15 -8.48
N ARG A 23 -0.40 39.83 -8.47
CA ARG A 23 -0.41 39.01 -9.69
C ARG A 23 -1.80 38.91 -10.31
N ALA A 24 -2.86 38.84 -9.52
CA ALA A 24 -4.24 38.84 -10.02
C ALA A 24 -4.59 40.11 -10.81
N ILE A 25 -3.96 41.25 -10.49
CA ILE A 25 -4.16 42.52 -11.21
C ILE A 25 -3.24 42.63 -12.45
N ARG A 26 -2.07 42.00 -12.43
CA ARG A 26 -1.04 42.14 -13.49
C ARG A 26 -1.03 41.03 -14.54
N GLU A 27 -1.56 39.85 -14.22
CA GLU A 27 -1.47 38.66 -15.08
C GLU A 27 -2.86 38.20 -15.52
N ASP A 28 -3.08 38.19 -16.83
CA ASP A 28 -4.32 37.68 -17.42
C ASP A 28 -4.52 36.18 -17.11
N GLY A 29 -5.75 35.82 -16.74
CA GLY A 29 -6.12 34.44 -16.39
C GLY A 29 -5.64 33.96 -15.01
N PHE A 30 -4.89 34.77 -14.25
CA PHE A 30 -4.39 34.39 -12.93
C PHE A 30 -5.51 34.15 -11.91
N ILE A 31 -6.60 34.91 -11.98
CA ILE A 31 -7.77 34.73 -11.11
C ILE A 31 -8.39 33.35 -11.31
N GLU A 32 -8.55 32.91 -12.56
CA GLU A 32 -9.10 31.57 -12.86
C GLU A 32 -8.18 30.47 -12.36
N ARG A 33 -6.86 30.65 -12.48
CA ARG A 33 -5.88 29.74 -11.87
C ARG A 33 -6.09 29.61 -10.36
N ILE A 34 -6.22 30.73 -9.64
CA ILE A 34 -6.40 30.71 -8.18
C ILE A 34 -7.74 30.07 -7.79
N LYS A 35 -8.82 30.35 -8.50
CA LYS A 35 -10.12 29.70 -8.27
C LYS A 35 -10.00 28.18 -8.39
N GLN A 36 -9.37 27.70 -9.46
CA GLN A 36 -9.14 26.26 -9.67
C GLN A 36 -8.26 25.66 -8.57
N SER A 37 -7.15 26.32 -8.23
CA SER A 37 -6.24 25.87 -7.17
C SER A 37 -6.89 25.89 -5.78
N LEU A 38 -7.93 26.69 -5.55
CA LEU A 38 -8.75 26.66 -4.32
C LEU A 38 -9.84 25.57 -4.33
N GLY A 39 -9.94 24.77 -5.41
CA GLY A 39 -10.90 23.67 -5.55
C GLY A 39 -12.18 24.03 -6.31
N ASN A 40 -12.27 25.23 -6.88
CA ASN A 40 -13.38 25.67 -7.72
C ASN A 40 -13.06 25.43 -9.19
N LEU A 41 -13.34 24.21 -9.66
CA LEU A 41 -13.15 23.83 -11.04
C LEU A 41 -14.30 24.34 -11.94
N PRO A 42 -14.02 24.64 -13.23
CA PRO A 42 -15.06 24.95 -14.21
C PRO A 42 -16.03 23.77 -14.39
N LYS A 43 -17.32 24.05 -14.59
CA LYS A 43 -18.34 23.00 -14.79
C LYS A 43 -17.98 22.04 -15.92
N HIS A 44 -17.61 22.56 -17.09
CA HIS A 44 -17.19 21.73 -18.24
C HIS A 44 -16.01 20.80 -17.92
N ALA A 45 -15.08 21.24 -17.06
CA ALA A 45 -13.92 20.45 -16.67
C ALA A 45 -14.31 19.33 -15.69
N LEU A 46 -15.26 19.58 -14.79
CA LEU A 46 -15.81 18.59 -13.86
C LEU A 46 -16.70 17.57 -14.58
N ASP A 47 -17.61 18.03 -15.44
CA ASP A 47 -18.54 17.16 -16.17
C ASP A 47 -17.81 16.10 -17.02
N ALA A 48 -16.58 16.41 -17.47
CA ALA A 48 -15.74 15.48 -18.22
C ALA A 48 -15.23 14.30 -17.36
N VAL A 49 -15.06 14.45 -16.05
CA VAL A 49 -14.29 13.50 -15.22
C VAL A 49 -14.94 13.07 -13.91
N GLU A 50 -15.91 13.84 -13.39
CA GLU A 50 -16.54 13.60 -12.09
C GLU A 50 -17.15 12.20 -12.02
N LYS A 51 -16.57 11.35 -11.15
CA LYS A 51 -16.99 9.95 -10.93
C LYS A 51 -16.98 9.08 -12.19
N LYS A 52 -16.24 9.48 -13.22
CA LYS A 52 -16.10 8.73 -14.48
C LYS A 52 -14.83 7.86 -14.51
N GLN A 53 -14.26 7.54 -13.35
CA GLN A 53 -13.08 6.67 -13.24
C GLN A 53 -11.93 7.16 -14.14
N CYS A 54 -11.63 8.46 -14.06
CA CYS A 54 -10.62 9.07 -14.92
C CYS A 54 -9.19 8.68 -14.51
N ILE A 55 -8.27 8.65 -15.48
CA ILE A 55 -6.82 8.59 -15.24
C ILE A 55 -6.34 10.02 -15.00
N TRP A 56 -5.87 10.30 -13.78
CA TRP A 56 -5.40 11.64 -13.42
C TRP A 56 -3.87 11.73 -13.48
N VAL A 57 -3.35 12.43 -14.48
CA VAL A 57 -1.91 12.72 -14.64
C VAL A 57 -1.57 14.11 -14.11
N HIS A 58 -0.59 14.20 -13.22
CA HIS A 58 -0.12 15.49 -12.68
C HIS A 58 1.30 15.80 -13.12
N ALA A 59 1.47 16.94 -13.80
CA ALA A 59 2.76 17.47 -14.25
C ALA A 59 2.82 18.97 -13.97
N ALA A 60 3.67 19.42 -13.05
CA ALA A 60 3.63 20.78 -12.51
C ALA A 60 4.14 21.87 -13.48
N SER A 61 5.09 21.51 -14.35
CA SER A 61 5.88 22.42 -15.18
C SER A 61 5.85 22.06 -16.67
N VAL A 62 6.41 22.94 -17.51
CA VAL A 62 6.56 22.69 -18.95
C VAL A 62 7.36 21.42 -19.23
N GLY A 63 8.45 21.19 -18.49
CA GLY A 63 9.32 20.03 -18.69
C GLY A 63 8.63 18.70 -18.39
N GLU A 64 7.79 18.67 -17.36
CA GLU A 64 7.02 17.49 -16.99
C GLU A 64 5.85 17.26 -17.93
N ILE A 65 5.21 18.34 -18.44
CA ILE A 65 4.16 18.20 -19.46
C ILE A 65 4.70 17.60 -20.76
N VAL A 66 5.91 17.99 -21.17
CA VAL A 66 6.59 17.38 -22.31
C VAL A 66 6.87 15.89 -22.05
N ALA A 67 7.27 15.52 -20.83
CA ALA A 67 7.47 14.12 -20.45
C ALA A 67 6.16 13.32 -20.33
N ALA A 68 5.06 13.96 -19.93
CA ALA A 68 3.76 13.35 -19.73
C ALA A 68 3.01 13.13 -21.06
N SER A 69 3.26 13.96 -22.08
CA SER A 69 2.54 13.90 -23.36
C SER A 69 2.58 12.50 -24.03
N PRO A 70 3.73 11.81 -24.12
CA PRO A 70 3.80 10.44 -24.66
C PRO A 70 3.06 9.42 -23.79
N LEU A 71 3.13 9.56 -22.46
CA LEU A 71 2.41 8.69 -21.53
C LEU A 71 0.90 8.81 -21.75
N ILE A 72 0.38 10.04 -21.86
CA ILE A 72 -1.04 10.31 -22.07
C ILE A 72 -1.53 9.70 -23.39
N LYS A 73 -0.71 9.75 -24.45
CA LYS A 73 -1.02 9.12 -25.73
C LYS A 73 -1.15 7.59 -25.60
N GLU A 74 -0.18 6.94 -24.94
CA GLU A 74 -0.25 5.49 -24.69
C GLU A 74 -1.42 5.12 -23.76
N PHE A 75 -1.70 5.92 -22.73
CA PHE A 75 -2.84 5.70 -21.84
C PHE A 75 -4.17 5.85 -22.58
N ARG A 76 -4.29 6.78 -23.53
CA ARG A 76 -5.49 6.89 -24.37
C ARG A 76 -5.70 5.65 -25.24
N ILE A 77 -4.61 5.09 -25.77
CA ILE A 77 -4.66 3.85 -26.58
C ILE A 77 -5.07 2.66 -25.71
N GLU A 78 -4.47 2.50 -24.54
CA GLU A 78 -4.73 1.36 -23.65
C GLU A 78 -6.07 1.47 -22.89
N PHE A 79 -6.52 2.68 -22.58
CA PHE A 79 -7.72 2.94 -21.80
C PHE A 79 -8.68 3.87 -22.56
N PRO A 80 -9.23 3.46 -23.72
CA PRO A 80 -10.06 4.33 -24.57
C PRO A 80 -11.33 4.83 -23.87
N ASN A 81 -11.84 4.05 -22.89
CA ASN A 81 -13.07 4.34 -22.17
C ASN A 81 -12.86 5.14 -20.87
N SER A 82 -11.61 5.35 -20.43
CA SER A 82 -11.32 6.13 -19.23
C SER A 82 -10.99 7.57 -19.61
N PRO A 83 -11.70 8.58 -19.08
CA PRO A 83 -11.33 9.96 -19.29
C PRO A 83 -9.93 10.25 -18.74
N ILE A 84 -9.19 11.16 -19.36
CA ILE A 84 -7.86 11.58 -18.92
C ILE A 84 -7.91 13.02 -18.43
N LEU A 85 -7.59 13.20 -17.15
CA LEU A 85 -7.46 14.49 -16.48
C LEU A 85 -5.99 14.86 -16.35
N VAL A 86 -5.62 16.05 -16.81
CA VAL A 86 -4.25 16.58 -16.64
C VAL A 86 -4.27 17.78 -15.71
N SER A 87 -3.44 17.78 -14.67
CA SER A 87 -3.29 18.92 -13.76
C SER A 87 -1.90 19.54 -13.82
N VAL A 88 -1.84 20.88 -13.81
CA VAL A 88 -0.61 21.66 -13.94
C VAL A 88 -0.51 22.75 -12.87
N VAL A 89 0.70 23.15 -12.46
CA VAL A 89 0.88 24.23 -11.46
C VAL A 89 1.16 25.57 -12.14
N THR A 90 2.05 25.57 -13.14
CA THR A 90 2.56 26.79 -13.79
C THR A 90 1.69 27.23 -14.99
N SER A 91 1.54 28.54 -15.20
CA SER A 91 0.78 29.07 -16.35
C SER A 91 1.40 28.68 -17.69
N SER A 92 2.73 28.65 -17.78
CA SER A 92 3.46 28.19 -18.98
C SER A 92 3.26 26.70 -19.22
N GLY A 93 3.24 25.88 -18.17
CA GLY A 93 2.88 24.46 -18.25
C GLY A 93 1.46 24.27 -18.74
N TYR A 94 0.49 25.04 -18.22
CA TYR A 94 -0.92 24.97 -18.62
C TYR A 94 -1.10 25.32 -20.10
N ALA A 95 -0.45 26.38 -20.59
CA ALA A 95 -0.45 26.75 -22.00
C ALA A 95 0.20 25.65 -22.86
N MET A 96 1.31 25.06 -22.40
CA MET A 96 1.96 23.94 -23.11
C MET A 96 1.04 22.72 -23.17
N ALA A 97 0.37 22.37 -22.07
CA ALA A 97 -0.52 21.23 -21.97
C ALA A 97 -1.65 21.32 -23.00
N ASN A 98 -2.33 22.48 -23.07
CA ASN A 98 -3.37 22.75 -24.07
C ASN A 98 -2.84 22.68 -25.52
N ARG A 99 -1.56 22.94 -25.73
CA ARG A 99 -0.93 22.90 -27.06
C ARG A 99 -0.58 21.49 -27.50
N ILE A 100 0.05 20.68 -26.65
CA ILE A 100 0.65 19.39 -27.05
C ILE A 100 -0.12 18.15 -26.57
N VAL A 101 -0.94 18.27 -25.53
CA VAL A 101 -1.70 17.15 -24.96
C VAL A 101 -3.13 17.18 -25.50
N LYS A 102 -3.31 16.68 -26.73
CA LYS A 102 -4.62 16.65 -27.40
C LYS A 102 -5.51 15.49 -26.94
N ASP A 103 -4.91 14.44 -26.39
CA ASP A 103 -5.62 13.24 -25.95
C ASP A 103 -6.20 13.34 -24.53
N ALA A 104 -6.04 14.48 -23.84
CA ALA A 104 -6.67 14.74 -22.54
C ALA A 104 -8.08 15.29 -22.70
N ASP A 105 -9.05 14.77 -21.93
CA ASP A 105 -10.43 15.27 -21.96
C ASP A 105 -10.57 16.62 -21.26
N THR A 106 -9.72 16.88 -20.27
CA THR A 106 -9.73 18.13 -19.53
C THR A 106 -8.35 18.42 -18.91
N ILE A 107 -8.04 19.71 -18.82
CA ILE A 107 -6.79 20.24 -18.26
C ILE A 107 -7.15 21.27 -17.20
N ILE A 108 -6.61 21.11 -16.00
CA ILE A 108 -6.90 21.98 -14.85
C ILE A 108 -5.61 22.48 -14.20
N TYR A 109 -5.73 23.51 -13.36
CA TYR A 109 -4.69 23.82 -12.38
C TYR A 109 -4.78 22.88 -11.18
N PHE A 110 -3.63 22.39 -10.70
CA PHE A 110 -3.55 21.54 -9.52
C PHE A 110 -4.00 22.30 -8.26
N PRO A 111 -4.69 21.65 -7.31
CA PRO A 111 -5.10 22.28 -6.06
C PRO A 111 -3.89 22.69 -5.21
N LEU A 112 -4.08 23.68 -4.36
CA LEU A 112 -3.18 23.90 -3.23
C LEU A 112 -3.23 22.68 -2.32
N ASP A 113 -2.08 22.22 -1.86
CA ASP A 113 -1.96 21.04 -0.99
C ASP A 113 -2.36 21.33 0.47
N LEU A 114 -3.56 21.90 0.62
CA LEU A 114 -4.24 22.09 1.90
C LEU A 114 -5.20 20.92 2.11
N PRO A 115 -5.30 20.39 3.35
CA PRO A 115 -5.98 19.11 3.60
C PRO A 115 -7.44 19.11 3.12
N TRP A 116 -8.19 20.18 3.36
CA TRP A 116 -9.60 20.28 2.93
C TRP A 116 -9.76 20.46 1.41
N ILE A 117 -8.81 21.11 0.73
CA ILE A 117 -8.89 21.35 -0.72
C ILE A 117 -8.54 20.07 -1.47
N ALA A 118 -7.42 19.45 -1.11
CA ALA A 118 -6.97 18.19 -1.69
C ALA A 118 -8.02 17.10 -1.49
N GLU A 119 -8.54 16.94 -0.27
CA GLU A 119 -9.59 15.96 0.04
C GLU A 119 -10.88 16.22 -0.75
N SER A 120 -11.33 17.48 -0.80
CA SER A 120 -12.53 17.87 -1.55
C SER A 120 -12.39 17.53 -3.04
N LEU A 121 -11.23 17.79 -3.63
CA LEU A 121 -11.03 17.56 -5.06
C LEU A 121 -10.91 16.07 -5.40
N VAL A 122 -10.14 15.31 -4.63
CA VAL A 122 -10.03 13.85 -4.81
C VAL A 122 -11.40 13.19 -4.63
N LYS A 123 -12.18 13.62 -3.63
CA LYS A 123 -13.54 13.11 -3.39
C LYS A 123 -14.52 13.45 -4.52
N LYS A 124 -14.42 14.65 -5.12
CA LYS A 124 -15.27 15.06 -6.24
C LYS A 124 -14.92 14.29 -7.51
N VAL A 125 -13.64 14.24 -7.85
CA VAL A 125 -13.19 13.60 -9.09
C VAL A 125 -13.33 12.08 -9.02
N GLN A 126 -12.99 11.46 -7.88
CA GLN A 126 -12.86 9.99 -7.72
C GLN A 126 -12.11 9.35 -8.90
N PRO A 127 -10.83 9.72 -9.13
CA PRO A 127 -10.06 9.17 -10.24
C PRO A 127 -9.86 7.66 -10.06
N ARG A 128 -9.74 6.92 -11.16
CA ARG A 128 -9.39 5.48 -11.13
C ARG A 128 -7.96 5.27 -10.64
N VAL A 129 -7.08 6.25 -10.90
CA VAL A 129 -5.66 6.26 -10.54
C VAL A 129 -5.12 7.68 -10.56
N PHE A 130 -4.16 7.98 -9.68
CA PHE A 130 -3.40 9.22 -9.69
C PHE A 130 -1.94 8.99 -10.09
N LEU A 131 -1.45 9.78 -11.04
CA LEU A 131 -0.16 9.61 -11.69
C LEU A 131 0.70 10.88 -11.56
N PRO A 132 1.45 11.06 -10.45
CA PRO A 132 2.42 12.13 -10.36
C PRO A 132 3.60 11.88 -11.30
N VAL A 133 3.94 12.88 -12.12
CA VAL A 133 5.06 12.85 -13.05
C VAL A 133 6.32 13.38 -12.37
N GLU A 134 7.46 12.71 -12.57
CA GLU A 134 8.71 13.03 -11.88
C GLU A 134 8.50 13.06 -10.34
N THR A 135 9.01 14.04 -9.59
CA THR A 135 9.01 14.05 -8.10
C THR A 135 7.85 14.83 -7.45
N GLU A 136 6.69 14.93 -8.10
CA GLU A 136 5.54 15.72 -7.61
C GLU A 136 4.70 14.99 -6.54
N LEU A 137 5.33 14.70 -5.39
CA LEU A 137 4.71 14.06 -4.23
C LEU A 137 4.15 15.11 -3.26
N TRP A 138 2.82 15.20 -3.18
CA TRP A 138 2.09 16.19 -2.37
C TRP A 138 1.46 15.53 -1.13
N PRO A 139 1.90 15.81 0.11
CA PRO A 139 1.48 15.09 1.30
C PRO A 139 -0.03 15.01 1.52
N ASN A 140 -0.75 16.13 1.43
CA ASN A 140 -2.19 16.11 1.72
C ASN A 140 -2.99 15.47 0.59
N PHE A 141 -2.56 15.65 -0.66
CA PHE A 141 -3.15 15.00 -1.82
C PHE A 141 -2.96 13.49 -1.81
N LEU A 142 -1.74 13.00 -1.52
CA LEU A 142 -1.46 11.57 -1.37
C LEU A 142 -2.25 10.98 -0.20
N LYS A 143 -2.32 11.67 0.93
CA LYS A 143 -3.16 11.26 2.06
C LYS A 143 -4.65 11.16 1.66
N ALA A 144 -5.15 12.11 0.87
CA ALA A 144 -6.52 12.04 0.34
C ALA A 144 -6.70 10.87 -0.64
N ALA A 145 -5.74 10.63 -1.53
CA ALA A 145 -5.74 9.49 -2.44
C ALA A 145 -5.82 8.17 -1.67
N ARG A 146 -4.98 7.97 -0.64
CA ARG A 146 -5.05 6.78 0.23
C ARG A 146 -6.40 6.64 0.91
N ARG A 147 -6.92 7.72 1.51
CA ARG A 147 -8.21 7.73 2.22
C ARG A 147 -9.39 7.32 1.33
N PHE A 148 -9.36 7.70 0.05
CA PHE A 148 -10.38 7.32 -0.92
C PHE A 148 -10.01 6.07 -1.73
N HIS A 149 -8.98 5.33 -1.32
CA HIS A 149 -8.52 4.09 -1.97
C HIS A 149 -8.17 4.28 -3.46
N ILE A 150 -7.65 5.46 -3.81
CA ILE A 150 -7.17 5.76 -5.15
C ILE A 150 -5.73 5.22 -5.28
N PRO A 151 -5.46 4.29 -6.21
CA PRO A 151 -4.10 3.83 -6.45
C PRO A 151 -3.24 4.97 -7.00
N VAL A 152 -1.98 5.00 -6.59
CA VAL A 152 -1.01 6.01 -7.01
C VAL A 152 0.18 5.34 -7.69
N MET A 153 0.53 5.79 -8.89
CA MET A 153 1.72 5.35 -9.60
C MET A 153 2.56 6.54 -10.04
N MET A 154 3.78 6.64 -9.51
CA MET A 154 4.74 7.64 -9.95
C MET A 154 5.25 7.27 -11.35
N VAL A 155 5.16 8.19 -12.30
CA VAL A 155 5.53 7.95 -13.70
C VAL A 155 6.70 8.84 -14.12
N ASN A 156 7.58 8.30 -14.97
CA ASN A 156 8.81 8.98 -15.38
C ASN A 156 9.59 9.52 -14.15
N GLY A 157 9.61 8.74 -13.07
CA GLY A 157 10.10 9.12 -11.75
C GLY A 157 11.59 9.45 -11.78
N ARG A 158 11.94 10.57 -11.15
CA ARG A 158 13.30 11.09 -11.08
C ARG A 158 13.58 11.59 -9.69
N ILE A 159 14.76 11.30 -9.13
CA ILE A 159 15.17 11.81 -7.82
C ILE A 159 16.63 12.20 -7.86
N SER A 160 16.96 13.39 -7.38
CA SER A 160 18.35 13.83 -7.27
C SER A 160 18.98 13.44 -5.92
N ASP A 161 20.30 13.22 -5.89
CA ASP A 161 21.06 13.00 -4.64
C ASP A 161 20.86 14.15 -3.63
N LYS A 162 20.72 15.40 -4.11
CA LYS A 162 20.39 16.55 -3.25
C LYS A 162 19.02 16.40 -2.60
N SER A 163 18.04 15.92 -3.36
CA SER A 163 16.70 15.62 -2.86
C SER A 163 16.78 14.53 -1.80
N VAL A 164 17.52 13.44 -2.04
CA VAL A 164 17.70 12.34 -1.07
C VAL A 164 18.22 12.88 0.26
N LYS A 165 19.30 13.68 0.23
CA LYS A 165 19.90 14.27 1.44
C LYS A 165 18.94 15.19 2.19
N ARG A 166 18.14 15.99 1.47
CA ARG A 166 17.18 16.93 2.08
C ARG A 166 15.97 16.20 2.67
N TYR A 167 15.46 15.20 1.96
CA TYR A 167 14.32 14.38 2.38
C TYR A 167 14.68 13.42 3.51
N HIS A 168 15.95 13.02 3.64
CA HIS A 168 16.43 12.21 4.77
C HIS A 168 16.07 12.85 6.12
N HIS A 169 15.98 14.18 6.25
CA HIS A 169 15.60 14.80 7.53
C HIS A 169 14.08 14.83 7.80
N LEU A 170 13.25 14.47 6.82
CA LEU A 170 11.78 14.56 6.85
C LEU A 170 11.10 13.19 7.05
N HIS A 171 11.78 12.25 7.73
CA HIS A 171 11.46 10.82 7.83
C HIS A 171 9.96 10.47 7.85
N SER A 172 9.20 10.90 8.86
CA SER A 172 7.79 10.51 9.02
C SER A 172 6.88 11.02 7.89
N LEU A 173 7.13 12.21 7.35
CA LEU A 173 6.35 12.76 6.23
C LEU A 173 6.68 12.02 4.93
N LEU A 174 7.97 11.79 4.71
CA LEU A 174 8.47 11.09 3.53
C LEU A 174 7.99 9.63 3.49
N LYS A 175 8.07 8.91 4.62
CA LYS A 175 7.60 7.53 4.74
C LYS A 175 6.12 7.42 4.40
N ASP A 176 5.31 8.37 4.86
CA ASP A 176 3.88 8.39 4.56
C ASP A 176 3.60 8.67 3.07
N MET A 177 4.31 9.63 2.47
CA MET A 177 4.18 9.90 1.04
C MET A 177 4.58 8.69 0.20
N ILE A 178 5.75 8.12 0.46
CA ILE A 178 6.29 6.96 -0.29
C ILE A 178 5.41 5.73 -0.09
N GLY A 179 4.97 5.46 1.13
CA GLY A 179 4.07 4.35 1.43
C GLY A 179 2.67 4.47 0.82
N THR A 180 2.31 5.64 0.28
CA THR A 180 1.06 5.80 -0.50
C THR A 180 1.20 5.32 -1.93
N VAL A 181 2.40 5.39 -2.51
CA VAL A 181 2.63 5.07 -3.92
C VAL A 181 2.69 3.56 -4.08
N ASN A 182 1.86 3.03 -4.96
CA ASN A 182 1.73 1.60 -5.22
C ASN A 182 2.78 1.09 -6.22
N THR A 183 3.17 1.93 -7.18
CA THR A 183 4.15 1.57 -8.22
C THR A 183 5.02 2.78 -8.56
N PHE A 184 6.32 2.56 -8.71
CA PHE A 184 7.31 3.57 -9.08
C PHE A 184 7.93 3.22 -10.43
N ALA A 185 7.52 3.92 -11.50
CA ALA A 185 8.11 3.80 -12.83
C ALA A 185 9.24 4.85 -13.01
N MET A 186 10.49 4.41 -12.85
CA MET A 186 11.68 5.27 -12.73
C MET A 186 12.42 5.45 -14.07
N GLN A 187 13.07 6.60 -14.22
CA GLN A 187 13.82 6.94 -15.45
C GLN A 187 15.11 6.13 -15.63
N SER A 188 15.82 5.82 -14.53
CA SER A 188 17.11 5.14 -14.56
C SER A 188 17.31 4.27 -13.31
N ASP A 189 18.29 3.37 -13.35
CA ASP A 189 18.68 2.56 -12.21
C ASP A 189 19.13 3.41 -11.01
N ILE A 190 19.75 4.56 -11.27
CA ILE A 190 20.19 5.49 -10.22
C ILE A 190 18.97 6.10 -9.52
N ASP A 191 17.96 6.51 -10.28
CA ASP A 191 16.73 7.05 -9.71
C ASP A 191 15.98 5.97 -8.90
N ALA A 192 15.94 4.73 -9.40
CA ALA A 192 15.39 3.57 -8.68
C ALA A 192 16.11 3.32 -7.35
N GLN A 193 17.43 3.33 -7.34
CA GLN A 193 18.21 3.20 -6.10
C GLN A 193 17.93 4.35 -5.14
N TYR A 194 17.78 5.58 -5.64
CA TYR A 194 17.48 6.72 -4.78
C TYR A 194 16.08 6.65 -4.14
N ILE A 195 15.05 6.23 -4.87
CA ILE A 195 13.71 6.08 -4.28
C ILE A 195 13.66 4.92 -3.27
N VAL A 196 14.37 3.81 -3.54
CA VAL A 196 14.51 2.69 -2.59
C VAL A 196 15.21 3.17 -1.31
N ARG A 197 16.29 3.94 -1.41
CA ARG A 197 16.98 4.53 -0.26
C ARG A 197 16.10 5.51 0.54
N LEU A 198 15.09 6.09 -0.08
CA LEU A 198 14.12 6.97 0.60
C LEU A 198 13.00 6.20 1.30
N GLY A 199 12.90 4.88 1.08
CA GLY A 199 11.98 3.98 1.78
C GLY A 199 10.96 3.26 0.88
N ALA A 200 11.08 3.34 -0.44
CA ALA A 200 10.23 2.55 -1.33
C ALA A 200 10.63 1.07 -1.31
N ALA A 201 9.64 0.19 -1.32
CA ALA A 201 9.89 -1.25 -1.42
C ALA A 201 10.37 -1.61 -2.83
N GLU A 202 11.45 -2.39 -2.91
CA GLU A 202 12.13 -2.71 -4.17
C GLU A 202 11.22 -3.40 -5.19
N ASN A 203 10.30 -4.25 -4.72
CA ASN A 203 9.32 -4.94 -5.56
C ASN A 203 8.26 -4.01 -6.19
N LEU A 204 8.14 -2.77 -5.73
CA LEU A 204 7.22 -1.76 -6.30
C LEU A 204 7.93 -0.83 -7.28
N VAL A 205 9.24 -0.98 -7.48
CA VAL A 205 10.07 -0.09 -8.28
C VAL A 205 10.45 -0.78 -9.58
N THR A 206 10.23 -0.11 -10.70
CA THR A 206 10.57 -0.62 -12.03
C THR A 206 11.18 0.49 -12.86
N VAL A 207 12.32 0.22 -13.51
CA VAL A 207 12.95 1.17 -14.43
C VAL A 207 12.28 1.06 -15.80
N THR A 208 11.48 2.07 -16.16
CA THR A 208 10.80 2.12 -17.46
C THR A 208 11.62 2.88 -18.50
N GLY A 209 12.45 3.82 -18.08
CA GLY A 209 13.22 4.72 -18.94
C GLY A 209 12.66 6.14 -18.94
N ASN A 210 13.27 7.03 -19.72
CA ASN A 210 12.87 8.43 -19.80
C ASN A 210 11.89 8.67 -20.95
N THR A 211 10.67 9.09 -20.62
CA THR A 211 9.58 9.25 -21.60
C THR A 211 9.80 10.40 -22.57
N LYS A 212 10.77 11.29 -22.31
CA LYS A 212 11.14 12.36 -23.25
C LYS A 212 11.62 11.78 -24.58
N PHE A 213 12.22 10.59 -24.60
CA PHE A 213 12.65 9.91 -25.84
C PHE A 213 11.48 9.32 -26.66
N ASP A 214 10.32 9.15 -26.04
CA ASP A 214 9.08 8.64 -26.66
C ASP A 214 8.20 9.73 -27.25
N GLN A 215 8.64 10.99 -27.14
CA GLN A 215 7.96 12.08 -27.81
C GLN A 215 7.80 11.74 -29.29
N THR A 216 6.60 12.00 -29.82
CA THR A 216 6.38 11.91 -31.26
C THR A 216 7.13 13.09 -31.89
N TYR A 217 8.44 12.93 -32.10
CA TYR A 217 9.21 13.80 -32.94
C TYR A 217 8.62 13.73 -34.35
N THR A 218 8.56 14.88 -35.01
CA THR A 218 7.87 14.96 -36.28
C THR A 218 8.63 14.13 -37.31
N ASN A 219 8.06 12.98 -37.70
CA ASN A 219 8.59 12.25 -38.85
C ASN A 219 8.42 13.12 -40.08
N VAL A 220 9.49 13.25 -40.85
CA VAL A 220 9.51 14.00 -42.11
C VAL A 220 9.81 12.98 -43.19
N SER A 221 8.90 12.86 -44.17
CA SER A 221 9.13 11.99 -45.32
C SER A 221 10.28 12.53 -46.18
N LEU A 222 10.87 11.69 -47.04
CA LEU A 222 11.89 12.16 -47.97
C LEU A 222 11.36 13.29 -48.87
N ASP A 223 10.11 13.18 -49.33
CA ASP A 223 9.46 14.19 -50.16
C ASP A 223 9.23 15.50 -49.40
N GLU A 224 8.74 15.44 -48.15
CA GLU A 224 8.58 16.64 -47.31
C GLU A 224 9.92 17.33 -47.04
N LYS A 225 10.99 16.55 -46.81
CA LYS A 225 12.34 17.08 -46.63
C LYS A 225 12.81 17.78 -47.91
N GLN A 226 12.66 17.15 -49.07
CA GLN A 226 13.06 17.75 -50.36
C GLN A 226 12.24 18.99 -50.67
N GLN A 227 10.95 19.00 -50.36
CA GLN A 227 10.08 20.15 -50.49
C GLN A 227 10.56 21.31 -49.61
N MET A 228 10.89 21.06 -48.33
CA MET A 228 11.44 22.09 -47.44
C MET A 228 12.78 22.65 -47.97
N ILE A 229 13.66 21.80 -48.47
CA ILE A 229 14.93 22.21 -49.10
C ILE A 229 14.67 23.10 -50.31
N PHE A 230 13.72 22.73 -51.17
CA PHE A 230 13.35 23.50 -52.35
C PHE A 230 12.73 24.85 -51.99
N GLU A 231 11.73 24.86 -51.10
CA GLU A 231 11.03 26.08 -50.69
C GLU A 231 11.93 27.06 -49.95
N MET A 232 12.94 26.58 -49.21
CA MET A 232 13.94 27.44 -48.57
C MET A 232 15.10 27.81 -49.51
N GLY A 233 15.07 27.39 -50.78
CA GLY A 233 16.12 27.70 -51.76
C GLY A 233 17.49 27.07 -51.44
N LEU A 234 17.49 25.92 -50.76
CA LEU A 234 18.67 25.22 -50.26
C LEU A 234 19.18 24.12 -51.21
N THR A 235 18.54 23.89 -52.36
CA THR A 235 18.81 22.77 -53.28
C THR A 235 20.27 22.67 -53.75
N ASN A 236 20.93 23.82 -53.94
CA ASN A 236 22.31 23.88 -54.44
C ASN A 236 23.37 23.96 -53.32
N ALA A 237 22.98 23.73 -52.07
CA ALA A 237 23.90 23.83 -50.93
C ALA A 237 24.89 22.67 -50.92
N THR A 238 26.18 22.95 -50.70
CA THR A 238 27.19 21.90 -50.42
C THR A 238 27.08 21.34 -49.00
N GLY A 239 26.27 21.99 -48.17
CA GLY A 239 25.90 21.56 -46.83
C GLY A 239 25.13 22.68 -46.10
N ILE A 240 24.30 22.30 -45.14
CA ILE A 240 23.38 23.18 -44.42
C ILE A 240 23.75 23.17 -42.93
N LEU A 241 24.22 24.31 -42.43
CA LEU A 241 24.35 24.56 -40.99
C LEU A 241 23.01 25.08 -40.48
N LEU A 242 22.44 24.44 -39.46
CA LEU A 242 21.20 24.90 -38.85
C LEU A 242 21.44 25.22 -37.38
N ALA A 243 21.19 26.47 -36.99
CA ALA A 243 21.23 26.93 -35.61
C ALA A 243 19.82 27.05 -35.05
N GLY A 244 19.44 26.10 -34.20
CA GLY A 244 18.10 25.97 -33.63
C GLY A 244 17.96 26.59 -32.25
N SER A 245 16.84 27.27 -32.00
CA SER A 245 16.52 27.91 -30.71
C SER A 245 17.58 28.91 -30.22
N THR A 246 18.12 29.73 -31.12
CA THR A 246 19.16 30.71 -30.78
C THR A 246 18.65 31.84 -29.90
N HIS A 247 19.55 32.40 -29.09
CA HIS A 247 19.30 33.54 -28.23
C HIS A 247 20.28 34.67 -28.47
N LYS A 248 19.90 35.86 -28.01
CA LYS A 248 20.70 37.08 -28.12
C LYS A 248 22.12 36.85 -27.62
N GLY A 249 23.07 37.14 -28.50
CA GLY A 249 24.50 36.99 -28.26
C GLY A 249 25.10 35.74 -28.91
N GLU A 250 24.31 34.68 -29.12
CA GLU A 250 24.80 33.48 -29.81
C GLU A 250 24.84 33.67 -31.33
N GLU A 251 23.93 34.47 -31.90
CA GLU A 251 23.87 34.67 -33.36
C GLU A 251 25.17 35.26 -33.91
N ASN A 252 25.85 36.13 -33.16
CA ASN A 252 27.18 36.66 -33.54
C ASN A 252 28.23 35.54 -33.64
N HIS A 253 28.25 34.63 -32.66
CA HIS A 253 29.20 33.52 -32.67
C HIS A 253 28.93 32.56 -33.84
N ILE A 254 27.65 32.31 -34.14
CA ILE A 254 27.22 31.45 -35.25
C ILE A 254 27.58 32.10 -36.59
N LEU A 255 27.30 33.39 -36.78
CA LEU A 255 27.61 34.11 -38.02
C LEU A 255 29.12 34.18 -38.28
N GLU A 256 29.92 34.38 -37.24
CA GLU A 256 31.38 34.36 -37.37
C GLU A 256 31.91 32.96 -37.73
N ALA A 257 31.40 31.91 -37.09
CA ALA A 257 31.72 30.53 -37.45
C ALA A 257 31.31 30.20 -38.90
N PHE A 258 30.13 30.65 -39.32
CA PHE A 258 29.65 30.47 -40.69
C PHE A 258 30.48 31.24 -41.72
N ARG A 259 30.95 32.46 -41.39
CA ARG A 259 31.90 33.22 -42.21
C ARG A 259 33.21 32.49 -42.43
N GLN A 260 33.72 31.82 -41.40
CA GLN A 260 34.93 31.01 -41.53
C GLN A 260 34.69 29.76 -42.37
N LEU A 261 33.56 29.07 -42.16
CA LEU A 261 33.15 27.91 -42.95
C LEU A 261 33.05 28.24 -44.45
N ARG A 262 32.39 29.36 -44.78
CA ARG A 262 32.19 29.87 -46.14
C ARG A 262 33.47 30.12 -46.92
N LYS A 263 34.61 30.36 -46.26
CA LYS A 263 35.91 30.48 -46.94
C LYS A 263 36.37 29.16 -47.58
N LYS A 264 35.97 28.02 -47.00
CA LYS A 264 36.31 26.68 -47.47
C LYS A 264 35.16 26.00 -48.22
N PHE A 265 33.93 26.34 -47.87
CA PHE A 265 32.70 25.83 -48.49
C PHE A 265 31.83 27.01 -48.97
N PRO A 266 32.12 27.63 -50.12
CA PRO A 266 31.43 28.85 -50.58
C PRO A 266 29.92 28.68 -50.77
N MET A 267 29.47 27.46 -51.08
CA MET A 267 28.07 27.12 -51.33
C MET A 267 27.36 26.57 -50.08
N ALA A 268 27.99 26.61 -48.89
CA ALA A 268 27.29 26.28 -47.64
C ALA A 268 26.19 27.30 -47.34
N LYS A 269 25.07 26.84 -46.77
CA LYS A 269 23.93 27.68 -46.35
C LYS A 269 23.74 27.63 -44.84
N LEU A 270 23.18 28.69 -44.27
CA LEU A 270 22.85 28.78 -42.85
C LEU A 270 21.33 28.96 -42.66
N VAL A 271 20.75 28.18 -41.76
CA VAL A 271 19.39 28.37 -41.27
C VAL A 271 19.45 28.78 -39.80
N ILE A 272 18.88 29.93 -39.44
CA ILE A 272 18.79 30.41 -38.05
C ILE A 272 17.33 30.35 -37.61
N ALA A 273 17.06 29.59 -36.56
CA ALA A 273 15.76 29.56 -35.91
C ALA A 273 15.85 30.21 -34.53
N PRO A 274 15.51 31.51 -34.41
CA PRO A 274 15.57 32.18 -33.12
C PRO A 274 14.49 31.67 -32.16
N ARG A 275 14.81 31.66 -30.87
CA ARG A 275 13.82 31.29 -29.84
C ARG A 275 12.67 32.29 -29.76
N ASP A 276 12.96 33.56 -30.02
CA ASP A 276 12.00 34.67 -30.14
C ASP A 276 11.99 35.19 -31.58
N ILE A 277 10.89 34.93 -32.28
CA ILE A 277 10.69 35.28 -33.69
C ILE A 277 10.58 36.79 -33.89
N MET A 278 10.19 37.54 -32.87
CA MET A 278 10.10 39.01 -32.94
C MET A 278 11.47 39.65 -33.17
N ARG A 279 12.57 38.91 -32.95
CA ARG A 279 13.95 39.35 -33.22
C ARG A 279 14.40 39.19 -34.66
N LYS A 280 13.51 38.81 -35.60
CA LYS A 280 13.90 38.59 -37.00
C LYS A 280 14.64 39.79 -37.61
N ASP A 281 14.17 41.02 -37.38
CA ASP A 281 14.75 42.23 -37.97
C ASP A 281 16.14 42.55 -37.37
N GLU A 282 16.31 42.30 -36.07
CA GLU A 282 17.61 42.39 -35.38
C GLU A 282 18.61 41.40 -36.01
N ILE A 283 18.19 40.15 -36.22
CA ILE A 283 19.04 39.09 -36.77
C ILE A 283 19.34 39.35 -38.26
N MET A 284 18.38 39.87 -39.04
CA MET A 284 18.61 40.29 -40.42
C MET A 284 19.69 41.38 -40.50
N THR A 285 19.60 42.38 -39.62
CA THR A 285 20.59 43.45 -39.53
C THR A 285 21.98 42.89 -39.20
N LEU A 286 22.05 41.94 -38.25
CA LEU A 286 23.31 41.25 -37.93
C LEU A 286 23.85 40.48 -39.15
N CYS A 287 23.02 39.73 -39.87
CA CYS A 287 23.46 39.01 -41.07
C CYS A 287 24.05 39.96 -42.13
N GLN A 288 23.42 41.12 -42.33
CA GLN A 288 23.88 42.15 -43.26
C GLN A 288 25.22 42.77 -42.83
N MET A 289 25.44 42.98 -41.52
CA MET A 289 26.74 43.44 -41.00
C MET A 289 27.87 42.44 -41.29
N PHE A 290 27.56 41.14 -41.31
CA PHE A 290 28.49 40.09 -41.73
C PHE A 290 28.56 39.89 -43.25
N GLN A 291 27.93 40.79 -44.02
CA GLN A 291 27.89 40.79 -45.49
C GLN A 291 27.22 39.55 -46.11
N PHE A 292 26.26 38.94 -45.40
CA PHE A 292 25.47 37.83 -45.92
C PHE A 292 24.14 38.30 -46.51
N LYS A 293 23.75 37.69 -47.63
CA LYS A 293 22.39 37.84 -48.16
C LYS A 293 21.43 37.01 -47.30
N VAL A 294 20.39 37.64 -46.77
CA VAL A 294 19.45 37.01 -45.84
C VAL A 294 18.02 37.06 -46.36
N LYS A 295 17.28 35.97 -46.15
CA LYS A 295 15.85 35.85 -46.44
C LYS A 295 15.11 35.22 -45.26
N THR A 296 13.83 35.54 -45.10
CA THR A 296 12.99 34.87 -44.09
C THR A 296 12.24 33.69 -44.71
N ARG A 297 11.79 32.77 -43.85
CA ARG A 297 10.97 31.62 -44.27
C ARG A 297 9.68 32.07 -44.95
N THR A 298 9.00 33.08 -44.38
CA THR A 298 7.76 33.64 -44.94
C THR A 298 7.97 34.30 -46.32
N GLU A 299 9.09 35.00 -46.52
CA GLU A 299 9.42 35.59 -47.83
C GLU A 299 9.61 34.51 -48.89
N LEU A 300 10.36 33.45 -48.58
CA LEU A 300 10.67 32.40 -49.54
C LEU A 300 9.45 31.54 -49.93
N GLN A 301 8.45 31.44 -49.06
CA GLN A 301 7.16 30.81 -49.39
C GLN A 301 6.37 31.58 -50.45
N THR A 302 6.52 32.91 -50.49
CA THR A 302 5.78 33.77 -51.44
C THR A 302 6.61 34.06 -52.69
N HIS A 303 7.93 34.20 -52.55
CA HIS A 303 8.86 34.52 -53.61
C HIS A 303 10.06 33.56 -53.55
N PRO A 304 9.94 32.37 -54.16
CA PRO A 304 11.03 31.40 -54.18
C PRO A 304 12.31 32.00 -54.78
N ALA A 305 13.42 31.90 -54.04
CA ALA A 305 14.71 32.43 -54.45
C ALA A 305 15.85 31.58 -53.90
N THR A 306 16.94 31.46 -54.65
CA THR A 306 18.14 30.70 -54.26
C THR A 306 19.37 31.58 -53.99
N ASP A 307 19.29 32.88 -54.30
CA ASP A 307 20.37 33.87 -54.13
C ASP A 307 20.37 34.48 -52.72
N HIS A 308 20.58 33.65 -51.69
CA HIS A 308 20.74 34.07 -50.31
C HIS A 308 21.68 33.14 -49.56
N ASP A 309 22.44 33.61 -48.57
CA ASP A 309 23.36 32.80 -47.78
C ASP A 309 22.69 32.26 -46.50
N VAL A 310 21.76 33.04 -45.94
CA VAL A 310 21.10 32.77 -44.65
C VAL A 310 19.59 32.77 -44.79
N VAL A 311 18.92 31.79 -44.16
CA VAL A 311 17.47 31.74 -43.98
C VAL A 311 17.13 31.92 -42.51
N ILE A 312 16.26 32.87 -42.19
CA ILE A 312 15.72 33.05 -40.84
C ILE A 312 14.35 32.39 -40.74
N LEU A 313 14.18 31.50 -39.77
CA LEU A 313 12.92 30.85 -39.46
C LEU A 313 12.02 31.79 -38.66
N ASP A 314 11.13 32.50 -39.33
CA ASP A 314 10.22 33.48 -38.72
C ASP A 314 8.78 32.95 -38.52
N THR A 315 8.64 31.63 -38.45
CA THR A 315 7.38 30.91 -38.26
C THR A 315 7.39 30.07 -36.98
N ILE A 316 6.23 29.98 -36.31
CA ILE A 316 6.10 29.26 -35.03
C ILE A 316 5.82 27.78 -35.30
N GLY A 317 6.58 26.90 -34.64
CA GLY A 317 6.23 25.48 -34.52
C GLY A 317 6.75 24.56 -35.63
N GLU A 318 7.54 25.07 -36.59
CA GLU A 318 8.10 24.22 -37.66
C GLU A 318 9.53 23.71 -37.39
N LEU A 319 10.25 24.28 -36.41
CA LEU A 319 11.65 23.96 -36.12
C LEU A 319 11.91 22.46 -35.98
N GLY A 320 11.01 21.71 -35.33
CA GLY A 320 11.09 20.27 -35.21
C GLY A 320 11.28 19.57 -36.55
N LYS A 321 10.47 19.93 -37.56
CA LYS A 321 10.58 19.40 -38.94
C LYS A 321 11.85 19.91 -39.63
N VAL A 322 12.19 21.18 -39.43
CA VAL A 322 13.30 21.83 -40.12
C VAL A 322 14.64 21.25 -39.68
N TYR A 323 14.78 20.70 -38.48
CA TYR A 323 16.00 19.95 -38.11
C TYR A 323 16.35 18.84 -39.11
N SER A 324 15.37 18.24 -39.79
CA SER A 324 15.62 17.21 -40.82
C SER A 324 16.46 17.70 -42.01
N VAL A 325 16.49 19.01 -42.30
CA VAL A 325 17.19 19.57 -43.46
C VAL A 325 18.65 19.92 -43.17
N GLY A 326 19.02 20.19 -41.92
CA GLY A 326 20.40 20.54 -41.56
C GLY A 326 21.33 19.33 -41.59
N ASP A 327 22.58 19.52 -41.98
CA ASP A 327 23.64 18.50 -41.93
C ASP A 327 24.41 18.58 -40.60
N VAL A 328 24.67 19.80 -40.12
CA VAL A 328 25.26 20.06 -38.81
C VAL A 328 24.32 20.98 -38.05
N ILE A 329 23.98 20.61 -36.82
CA ILE A 329 23.01 21.32 -35.99
C ILE A 329 23.71 21.96 -34.80
N TYR A 330 23.57 23.27 -34.63
CA TYR A 330 23.88 23.94 -33.36
C TYR A 330 22.57 24.14 -32.58
N VAL A 331 22.52 23.69 -31.33
CA VAL A 331 21.36 23.94 -30.44
C VAL A 331 21.71 25.05 -29.47
N GLY A 332 20.97 26.17 -29.57
CA GLY A 332 21.20 27.40 -28.82
C GLY A 332 20.83 27.35 -27.34
N GLY A 333 20.88 28.52 -26.70
CA GLY A 333 20.78 28.69 -25.26
C GLY A 333 21.97 28.10 -24.49
N SER A 334 23.02 27.65 -25.19
CA SER A 334 24.04 26.74 -24.68
C SER A 334 25.44 27.36 -24.63
N LEU A 335 25.71 28.42 -25.39
CA LEU A 335 26.94 29.24 -25.25
C LEU A 335 26.76 30.44 -24.31
N ILE A 336 25.51 30.72 -23.92
CA ILE A 336 25.15 31.76 -22.95
C ILE A 336 24.62 31.09 -21.68
N PRO A 337 24.60 31.76 -20.51
CA PRO A 337 24.13 31.18 -19.25
C PRO A 337 22.60 31.06 -19.19
N HIS A 338 21.99 30.43 -20.20
CA HIS A 338 20.55 30.26 -20.36
C HIS A 338 20.09 28.82 -20.11
N GLY A 339 20.99 27.83 -20.26
CA GLY A 339 20.80 26.46 -19.79
C GLY A 339 20.56 25.41 -20.87
N GLY A 340 20.68 25.79 -22.14
CA GLY A 340 20.51 24.92 -23.31
C GLY A 340 19.05 24.73 -23.73
N HIS A 341 18.87 24.06 -24.87
CA HIS A 341 17.57 23.62 -25.38
C HIS A 341 17.57 22.11 -25.72
N ASN A 342 16.43 21.63 -26.19
CA ASN A 342 16.18 20.22 -26.43
C ASN A 342 17.01 19.65 -27.60
N ILE A 343 18.00 18.81 -27.28
CA ILE A 343 18.82 18.11 -28.28
C ILE A 343 18.15 16.87 -28.87
N LEU A 344 17.03 16.41 -28.31
CA LEU A 344 16.35 15.20 -28.79
C LEU A 344 15.64 15.40 -30.13
N GLU A 345 15.18 16.63 -30.43
CA GLU A 345 14.55 16.95 -31.71
C GLU A 345 15.50 16.72 -32.90
N PRO A 346 16.71 17.31 -32.94
CA PRO A 346 17.66 16.99 -34.01
C PRO A 346 18.19 15.56 -33.92
N ALA A 347 18.32 14.97 -32.73
CA ALA A 347 18.76 13.58 -32.59
C ALA A 347 17.75 12.58 -33.21
N ALA A 348 16.45 12.85 -33.10
CA ALA A 348 15.40 12.04 -33.70
C ALA A 348 15.48 12.02 -35.25
N HIS A 349 16.07 13.06 -35.83
CA HIS A 349 16.38 13.14 -37.27
C HIS A 349 17.76 12.59 -37.63
N GLY A 350 18.48 12.04 -36.65
CA GLY A 350 19.82 11.49 -36.85
C GLY A 350 20.81 12.54 -37.30
N LYS A 351 20.96 13.63 -36.55
CA LYS A 351 21.81 14.76 -36.93
C LYS A 351 23.07 14.87 -36.10
N ALA A 352 24.14 15.39 -36.69
CA ALA A 352 25.35 15.74 -35.95
C ALA A 352 25.13 17.04 -35.17
N ILE A 353 25.20 16.94 -33.83
CA ILE A 353 24.79 18.02 -32.92
C ILE A 353 26.00 18.65 -32.24
N ILE A 354 26.03 19.98 -32.23
CA ILE A 354 26.96 20.82 -31.46
C ILE A 354 26.15 21.63 -30.44
N VAL A 355 26.64 21.70 -29.21
CA VAL A 355 26.10 22.56 -28.14
C VAL A 355 27.20 23.30 -27.44
N GLY A 356 26.87 24.43 -26.80
CA GLY A 356 27.76 25.09 -25.87
C GLY A 356 27.81 24.41 -24.49
N ASN A 357 28.75 24.81 -23.64
CA ASN A 357 28.98 24.22 -22.31
C ASN A 357 27.91 24.54 -21.24
N LYS A 358 26.92 25.37 -21.53
CA LYS A 358 25.86 25.80 -20.59
C LYS A 358 24.58 24.98 -20.76
N MET A 359 24.65 23.66 -20.58
CA MET A 359 23.52 22.72 -20.75
C MET A 359 22.80 22.36 -19.44
N PHE A 360 22.78 23.24 -18.43
CA PHE A 360 22.31 22.88 -17.08
C PHE A 360 20.81 22.53 -16.98
N ASN A 361 19.95 22.98 -17.91
CA ASN A 361 18.54 22.56 -17.97
C ASN A 361 18.35 21.17 -18.62
N PHE A 362 19.34 20.71 -19.39
CA PHE A 362 19.31 19.44 -20.16
C PHE A 362 20.49 18.54 -19.81
N LYS A 363 20.96 18.60 -18.55
CA LYS A 363 22.21 17.98 -18.11
C LYS A 363 22.28 16.47 -18.39
N ASP A 364 21.22 15.72 -18.16
CA ASP A 364 21.26 14.26 -18.28
C ASP A 364 21.27 13.82 -19.75
N THR A 365 20.44 14.45 -20.59
CA THR A 365 20.44 14.21 -22.03
C THR A 365 21.79 14.62 -22.63
N HIS A 366 22.32 15.78 -22.25
CA HIS A 366 23.64 16.23 -22.68
C HIS A 366 24.75 15.26 -22.25
N ALA A 367 24.72 14.77 -21.01
CA ALA A 367 25.69 13.81 -20.51
C ALA A 367 25.60 12.46 -21.24
N LEU A 368 24.40 11.97 -21.56
CA LEU A 368 24.19 10.73 -22.32
C LEU A 368 24.81 10.84 -23.72
N PHE A 369 24.50 11.92 -24.44
CA PHE A 369 25.01 12.14 -25.80
C PHE A 369 26.51 12.41 -25.81
N SER A 370 27.03 13.17 -24.84
CA SER A 370 28.46 13.48 -24.74
C SER A 370 29.30 12.24 -24.41
N LYS A 371 28.83 11.37 -23.50
CA LYS A 371 29.54 10.13 -23.14
C LYS A 371 29.72 9.17 -24.31
N ARG A 372 28.80 9.21 -25.28
CA ARG A 372 28.82 8.39 -26.50
C ARG A 372 29.44 9.12 -27.69
N ASN A 373 30.00 10.31 -27.49
CA ASN A 373 30.51 11.17 -28.56
C ASN A 373 29.47 11.42 -29.67
N ALA A 374 28.18 11.46 -29.32
CA ALA A 374 27.08 11.73 -30.24
C ALA A 374 26.77 13.24 -30.36
N CYS A 375 27.37 14.04 -29.48
CA CYS A 375 27.26 15.50 -29.47
C CYS A 375 28.61 16.13 -29.10
N ILE A 376 28.99 17.20 -29.80
CA ILE A 376 30.20 17.98 -29.51
C ILE A 376 29.83 19.14 -28.59
N THR A 377 30.58 19.30 -27.49
CA THR A 377 30.42 20.43 -26.58
C THR A 377 31.53 21.46 -26.81
N VAL A 378 31.15 22.71 -27.04
CA VAL A 378 32.08 23.83 -27.26
C VAL A 378 31.97 24.88 -26.16
N GLU A 379 33.07 25.56 -25.87
CA GLU A 379 33.11 26.58 -24.80
C GLU A 379 33.00 28.00 -25.32
N ASN A 380 33.35 28.22 -26.59
CA ASN A 380 33.44 29.54 -27.17
C ASN A 380 33.29 29.51 -28.71
N GLN A 381 33.23 30.70 -29.30
CA GLN A 381 33.09 30.91 -30.73
C GLN A 381 34.18 30.22 -31.58
N ALA A 382 35.44 30.23 -31.12
CA ALA A 382 36.54 29.66 -31.90
C ALA A 382 36.40 28.13 -32.00
N GLN A 383 36.07 27.46 -30.88
CA GLN A 383 35.80 26.03 -30.86
C GLN A 383 34.55 25.67 -31.68
N LEU A 384 33.51 26.52 -31.66
CA LEU A 384 32.32 26.34 -32.50
C LEU A 384 32.69 26.33 -33.99
N GLY A 385 33.47 27.31 -34.45
CA GLY A 385 33.94 27.38 -35.84
C GLY A 385 34.74 26.15 -36.27
N VAL A 386 35.71 25.74 -35.45
CA VAL A 386 36.54 24.54 -35.72
C VAL A 386 35.68 23.27 -35.78
N SER A 387 34.74 23.11 -34.85
CA SER A 387 33.88 21.91 -34.79
C SER A 387 32.94 21.82 -35.99
N ILE A 388 32.33 22.94 -36.39
CA ILE A 388 31.50 23.02 -37.60
C ILE A 388 32.34 22.68 -38.83
N GLU A 389 33.52 23.30 -39.00
CA GLU A 389 34.38 23.04 -40.16
C GLU A 389 34.79 21.56 -40.24
N ASN A 390 35.19 20.96 -39.11
CA ASN A 390 35.56 19.55 -39.05
C ASN A 390 34.41 18.64 -39.48
N LEU A 391 33.19 18.89 -38.99
CA LEU A 391 32.02 18.09 -39.37
C LEU A 391 31.56 18.31 -40.81
N PHE A 392 31.82 19.47 -41.41
CA PHE A 392 31.58 19.69 -42.84
C PHE A 392 32.61 18.95 -43.71
N ARG A 393 33.88 18.93 -43.28
CA ARG A 393 34.99 18.27 -44.01
C ARG A 393 34.96 16.74 -43.88
N ASP A 394 34.69 16.23 -42.69
CA ASP A 394 34.73 14.80 -42.38
C ASP A 394 33.32 14.20 -42.37
N SER A 395 32.89 13.71 -43.53
CA SER A 395 31.59 13.06 -43.68
C SER A 395 31.49 11.73 -42.93
N VAL A 396 32.63 11.06 -42.67
CA VAL A 396 32.67 9.78 -41.94
C VAL A 396 32.35 10.02 -40.48
N GLU A 397 33.02 10.99 -39.85
CA GLU A 397 32.75 11.35 -38.46
C GLU A 397 31.33 11.92 -38.30
N ARG A 398 30.87 12.74 -39.25
CA ARG A 398 29.49 13.23 -39.24
C ARG A 398 28.49 12.07 -39.29
N CYS A 399 28.64 11.13 -40.24
CA CYS A 399 27.74 9.98 -40.37
C CYS A 399 27.79 9.07 -39.12
N ARG A 400 28.97 8.90 -38.51
CA ARG A 400 29.12 8.18 -37.23
C ARG A 400 28.28 8.84 -36.13
N MET A 401 28.36 10.16 -35.98
CA MET A 401 27.55 10.90 -35.00
C MET A 401 26.05 10.77 -35.29
N GLU A 402 25.64 10.91 -36.55
CA GLU A 402 24.24 10.75 -36.97
C GLU A 402 23.69 9.36 -36.60
N GLN A 403 24.43 8.29 -36.92
CA GLN A 403 24.08 6.92 -36.53
C GLN A 403 24.01 6.76 -35.02
N GLU A 404 24.95 7.36 -34.28
CA GLU A 404 24.99 7.27 -32.82
C GLU A 404 23.81 8.01 -32.17
N THR A 405 23.42 9.18 -32.70
CA THR A 405 22.22 9.88 -32.22
C THR A 405 20.96 9.04 -32.44
N LEU A 406 20.82 8.39 -33.60
CA LEU A 406 19.70 7.46 -33.86
C LEU A 406 19.74 6.23 -32.95
N ALA A 407 20.93 5.67 -32.70
CA ALA A 407 21.11 4.52 -31.81
C ALA A 407 20.65 4.87 -30.38
N ILE A 408 21.10 6.01 -29.85
CA ILE A 408 20.66 6.52 -28.54
C ILE A 408 19.14 6.70 -28.51
N MET A 409 18.55 7.31 -29.54
CA MET A 409 17.10 7.49 -29.63
C MET A 409 16.35 6.14 -29.64
N LYS A 410 16.85 5.15 -30.38
CA LYS A 410 16.22 3.83 -30.49
C LYS A 410 16.32 3.04 -29.19
N GLU A 411 17.48 3.06 -28.53
CA GLU A 411 17.73 2.32 -27.27
C GLU A 411 16.91 2.86 -26.09
N ASN A 412 16.59 4.16 -26.09
CA ASN A 412 15.88 4.82 -24.99
C ASN A 412 14.38 4.98 -25.24
N ARG A 413 13.85 4.47 -26.36
CA ARG A 413 12.40 4.43 -26.65
C ARG A 413 11.70 3.26 -25.94
N GLY A 414 10.39 3.40 -25.78
CA GLY A 414 9.47 2.43 -25.20
C GLY A 414 9.14 2.67 -23.72
N ALA A 415 9.62 3.73 -23.09
CA ALA A 415 9.37 4.00 -21.67
C ALA A 415 7.90 4.33 -21.40
N ALA A 416 7.24 5.08 -22.29
CA ALA A 416 5.82 5.39 -22.22
C ALA A 416 4.97 4.12 -22.30
N ARG A 417 5.27 3.23 -23.26
CA ARG A 417 4.58 1.95 -23.43
C ARG A 417 4.74 1.04 -22.22
N LYS A 418 5.97 0.88 -21.71
CA LYS A 418 6.24 0.11 -20.49
C LYS A 418 5.45 0.64 -19.29
N SER A 419 5.36 1.97 -19.16
CA SER A 419 4.59 2.60 -18.09
C SER A 419 3.08 2.36 -18.23
N ALA A 420 2.55 2.30 -19.46
CA ALA A 420 1.15 1.94 -19.70
C ALA A 420 0.85 0.48 -19.35
N VAL A 421 1.77 -0.45 -19.63
CA VAL A 421 1.66 -1.86 -19.19
C VAL A 421 1.65 -1.96 -17.66
N LEU A 422 2.59 -1.30 -16.98
CA LEU A 422 2.62 -1.26 -15.51
C LEU A 422 1.33 -0.65 -14.93
N LEU A 423 0.78 0.37 -15.57
CA LEU A 423 -0.49 0.96 -15.16
C LEU A 423 -1.64 -0.05 -15.29
N HIS A 424 -1.68 -0.81 -16.38
CA HIS A 424 -2.67 -1.86 -16.60
C HIS A 424 -2.56 -2.96 -15.53
N GLU A 425 -1.34 -3.40 -15.21
CA GLU A 425 -1.08 -4.38 -14.14
C GLU A 425 -1.53 -3.86 -12.76
N LEU A 426 -1.20 -2.61 -12.42
CA LEU A 426 -1.63 -1.98 -11.18
C LEU A 426 -3.15 -1.93 -11.08
N LEU A 427 -3.82 -1.46 -12.13
CA LEU A 427 -5.27 -1.34 -12.16
C LEU A 427 -5.94 -2.71 -12.09
N ASN A 428 -5.44 -3.71 -12.82
CA ASN A 428 -5.94 -5.08 -12.73
C ASN A 428 -5.75 -5.66 -11.33
N ALA A 429 -4.60 -5.45 -10.68
CA ALA A 429 -4.37 -5.91 -9.31
C ALA A 429 -5.33 -5.23 -8.32
N CYS A 430 -5.58 -3.93 -8.48
CA CYS A 430 -6.54 -3.18 -7.65
C CYS A 430 -7.99 -3.63 -7.89
N GLU A 431 -8.39 -3.82 -9.14
CA GLU A 431 -9.73 -4.25 -9.52
C GLU A 431 -9.98 -5.71 -9.18
N GLN A 432 -8.96 -6.57 -9.28
CA GLN A 432 -9.03 -7.93 -8.76
C GLN A 432 -9.13 -7.92 -7.25
N ARG A 433 -8.40 -7.05 -6.52
CA ARG A 433 -8.63 -6.90 -5.06
C ARG A 433 -10.04 -6.42 -4.72
N GLN A 434 -10.62 -5.53 -5.53
CA GLN A 434 -12.00 -5.04 -5.35
C GLN A 434 -13.07 -6.08 -5.76
N ASN A 435 -12.85 -6.84 -6.85
CA ASN A 435 -13.79 -7.82 -7.41
C ASN A 435 -13.66 -9.21 -6.79
N SER A 436 -12.49 -9.55 -6.24
CA SER A 436 -12.25 -10.80 -5.52
C SER A 436 -12.75 -10.74 -4.08
N GLY A 437 -13.59 -9.75 -3.70
CA GLY A 437 -14.23 -9.73 -2.38
C GLY A 437 -13.26 -9.97 -1.23
N ILE A 438 -11.99 -9.57 -1.38
CA ILE A 438 -11.01 -9.67 -0.32
C ILE A 438 -11.36 -8.57 0.64
N VAL A 439 -12.07 -9.01 1.68
CA VAL A 439 -11.84 -8.56 3.04
C VAL A 439 -11.93 -7.04 3.10
N LYS A 440 -13.16 -6.57 3.35
CA LYS A 440 -13.32 -5.58 4.40
C LYS A 440 -12.64 -6.14 5.66
N SER A 441 -11.31 -6.05 5.72
CA SER A 441 -10.70 -5.54 6.93
C SER A 441 -11.37 -4.21 7.02
N THR A 442 -12.40 -4.16 7.82
CA THR A 442 -12.92 -2.92 8.26
C THR A 442 -11.76 -2.19 8.90
N GLU A 443 -11.05 -1.36 8.13
CA GLU A 443 -10.85 0.03 8.49
C GLU A 443 -12.25 0.70 8.54
N LYS A 444 -13.21 0.10 9.27
CA LYS A 444 -14.34 0.82 9.84
C LYS A 444 -13.72 1.57 10.98
N ILE A 445 -13.21 2.76 10.68
CA ILE A 445 -12.82 3.74 11.68
C ILE A 445 -11.61 3.21 12.48
N GLU A 446 -10.54 3.99 12.63
CA GLU A 446 -9.68 3.80 13.80
C GLU A 446 -10.56 4.09 15.02
N ASN A 447 -11.35 3.12 15.47
CA ASN A 447 -11.92 3.19 16.79
C ASN A 447 -10.71 3.25 17.71
N PHE A 448 -10.75 4.18 18.66
CA PHE A 448 -9.75 4.29 19.71
C PHE A 448 -9.42 2.92 20.33
N GLN A 449 -10.39 2.00 20.38
CA GLN A 449 -10.22 0.60 20.78
C GLN A 449 -9.25 -0.21 19.89
N THR A 450 -9.33 -0.10 18.57
CA THR A 450 -8.44 -0.80 17.62
C THR A 450 -7.02 -0.21 17.67
N TYR A 451 -6.91 1.12 17.73
CA TYR A 451 -5.63 1.81 17.92
C TYR A 451 -4.98 1.45 19.27
N LEU A 452 -5.75 1.44 20.36
CA LEU A 452 -5.32 0.95 21.67
C LEU A 452 -4.90 -0.52 21.62
N TYR A 453 -5.67 -1.38 20.95
CA TYR A 453 -5.34 -2.79 20.80
C TYR A 453 -4.00 -2.99 20.09
N GLN A 454 -3.73 -2.27 19.00
CA GLN A 454 -2.46 -2.32 18.28
C GLN A 454 -1.29 -1.74 19.10
N LEU A 455 -1.54 -0.67 19.86
CA LEU A 455 -0.60 -0.07 20.82
C LEU A 455 -0.21 -1.04 21.94
N VAL A 456 -1.20 -1.73 22.52
CA VAL A 456 -1.05 -2.69 23.61
C VAL A 456 -0.30 -3.94 23.15
N HIS A 457 -0.53 -4.42 21.93
CA HIS A 457 0.18 -5.59 21.39
C HIS A 457 1.52 -5.25 20.74
N GLY A 458 2.02 -4.01 20.89
CA GLY A 458 3.34 -3.60 20.38
C GLY A 458 3.44 -3.54 18.85
N ARG A 459 2.32 -3.50 18.14
CA ARG A 459 2.24 -3.50 16.66
C ARG A 459 2.14 -2.09 16.06
N ALA A 460 2.15 -1.04 16.89
CA ALA A 460 2.04 0.36 16.47
C ALA A 460 3.42 1.06 16.34
N GLU A 461 3.54 2.04 15.43
CA GLU A 461 4.77 2.80 15.26
C GLU A 461 5.14 3.62 16.52
N HIS A 462 6.43 3.60 16.88
CA HIS A 462 6.98 4.28 18.05
C HIS A 462 7.25 5.77 17.73
N GLY A 463 6.26 6.63 17.96
CA GLY A 463 6.34 8.09 17.90
C GLY A 463 6.07 8.74 19.26
N ILE A 464 6.29 10.05 19.39
CA ILE A 464 6.16 10.78 20.67
C ILE A 464 4.73 10.71 21.25
N LEU A 465 3.71 10.72 20.39
CA LEU A 465 2.30 10.66 20.80
C LEU A 465 1.88 9.25 21.24
N SER A 466 2.42 8.20 20.59
CA SER A 466 2.26 6.83 21.06
C SER A 466 3.05 6.59 22.34
N GLN A 467 4.23 7.19 22.53
CA GLN A 467 4.95 7.14 23.82
C GLN A 467 4.18 7.83 24.94
N PHE A 468 3.54 8.98 24.67
CA PHE A 468 2.68 9.65 25.65
C PHE A 468 1.43 8.82 25.98
N ALA A 469 0.77 8.25 24.96
CA ALA A 469 -0.37 7.35 25.16
C ALA A 469 0.04 6.08 25.93
N ILE A 470 1.18 5.46 25.62
CA ILE A 470 1.74 4.32 26.36
C ILE A 470 2.04 4.70 27.80
N SER A 471 2.51 5.93 28.05
CA SER A 471 2.79 6.41 29.42
C SER A 471 1.49 6.59 30.22
N ILE A 472 0.42 7.09 29.59
CA ILE A 472 -0.91 7.15 30.21
C ILE A 472 -1.46 5.75 30.47
N LEU A 473 -1.38 4.84 29.49
CA LEU A 473 -1.82 3.45 29.65
C LEU A 473 -1.00 2.72 30.72
N TYR A 474 0.28 3.05 30.86
CA TYR A 474 1.13 2.52 31.92
C TYR A 474 0.67 2.97 33.29
N SER A 475 0.36 4.25 33.47
CA SER A 475 -0.21 4.76 34.72
C SER A 475 -1.52 4.07 35.09
N PHE A 476 -2.41 3.86 34.10
CA PHE A 476 -3.64 3.09 34.34
C PHE A 476 -3.37 1.61 34.60
N SER A 477 -2.35 1.03 33.98
CA SER A 477 -1.91 -0.36 34.19
C SER A 477 -1.40 -0.57 35.61
N PHE A 478 -0.68 0.42 36.16
CA PHE A 478 -0.26 0.43 37.56
C PHE A 478 -1.45 0.53 38.52
N ILE A 479 -2.42 1.40 38.24
CA ILE A 479 -3.64 1.50 39.06
C ILE A 479 -4.43 0.18 39.02
N TYR A 480 -4.60 -0.40 37.83
CA TYR A 480 -5.28 -1.67 37.66
C TYR A 480 -4.58 -2.81 38.42
N HIS A 481 -3.24 -2.87 38.35
CA HIS A 481 -2.42 -3.79 39.13
C HIS A 481 -2.71 -3.68 40.63
N LEU A 482 -2.72 -2.45 41.18
CA LEU A 482 -3.04 -2.23 42.58
C LEU A 482 -4.46 -2.70 42.93
N LEU A 483 -5.46 -2.33 42.12
CA LEU A 483 -6.86 -2.71 42.36
C LEU A 483 -7.08 -4.23 42.34
N VAL A 484 -6.44 -4.94 41.40
CA VAL A 484 -6.47 -6.40 41.31
C VAL A 484 -5.87 -7.02 42.58
N ASN A 485 -4.70 -6.55 43.03
CA ASN A 485 -4.05 -7.05 44.25
C ASN A 485 -4.85 -6.72 45.52
N PHE A 486 -5.40 -5.51 45.64
CA PHE A 486 -6.24 -5.13 46.78
C PHE A 486 -7.49 -5.99 46.86
N LYS A 487 -8.14 -6.23 45.72
CA LYS A 487 -9.33 -7.06 45.67
C LYS A 487 -8.99 -8.53 46.02
N LEU A 488 -7.88 -9.07 45.53
CA LEU A 488 -7.45 -10.42 45.90
C LEU A 488 -7.06 -10.51 47.39
N ALA A 489 -6.34 -9.51 47.92
CA ALA A 489 -6.01 -9.41 49.33
C ALA A 489 -7.26 -9.37 50.22
N GLY A 490 -8.32 -8.68 49.78
CA GLY A 490 -9.63 -8.69 50.44
C GLY A 490 -10.22 -10.09 50.60
N TYR A 491 -10.06 -10.97 49.62
CA TYR A 491 -10.46 -12.38 49.74
C TYR A 491 -9.47 -13.17 50.63
N ARG A 492 -8.15 -12.97 50.48
CA ARG A 492 -7.13 -13.65 51.30
C ARG A 492 -7.26 -13.33 52.80
N TRP A 493 -7.60 -12.11 53.14
CA TRP A 493 -7.81 -11.66 54.53
C TRP A 493 -9.23 -11.91 55.05
N GLY A 494 -10.11 -12.52 54.26
CA GLY A 494 -11.48 -12.84 54.67
C GLY A 494 -12.43 -11.63 54.78
N ILE A 495 -12.02 -10.45 54.30
CA ILE A 495 -12.85 -9.24 54.25
C ILE A 495 -13.98 -9.42 53.22
N LEU A 496 -13.67 -10.01 52.07
CA LEU A 496 -14.63 -10.37 51.04
C LEU A 496 -15.02 -11.85 51.20
N LYS A 497 -16.33 -12.14 51.22
CA LYS A 497 -16.85 -13.50 51.39
C LYS A 497 -16.73 -14.32 50.10
N GLN A 498 -16.26 -15.56 50.24
CA GLN A 498 -16.32 -16.57 49.19
C GLN A 498 -17.52 -17.50 49.43
N GLN A 499 -18.26 -17.81 48.38
CA GLN A 499 -19.31 -18.82 48.42
C GLN A 499 -18.70 -20.19 48.13
N GLN A 500 -19.15 -21.21 48.84
CA GLN A 500 -18.70 -22.59 48.67
C GLN A 500 -19.88 -23.46 48.23
N LEU A 501 -19.68 -24.23 47.16
CA LEU A 501 -20.66 -25.18 46.67
C LEU A 501 -20.46 -26.55 47.33
N ALA A 502 -21.54 -27.35 47.35
CA ALA A 502 -21.52 -28.72 47.84
C ALA A 502 -20.76 -29.68 46.90
N CYS A 503 -20.64 -29.34 45.62
CA CYS A 503 -19.87 -30.10 44.64
C CYS A 503 -18.38 -29.71 44.62
N HIS A 504 -17.56 -30.51 43.93
CA HIS A 504 -16.17 -30.20 43.65
C HIS A 504 -16.07 -29.16 42.52
N VAL A 505 -15.33 -28.07 42.72
CA VAL A 505 -15.26 -26.94 41.79
C VAL A 505 -13.86 -26.83 41.21
N ILE A 506 -13.74 -27.05 39.91
CA ILE A 506 -12.49 -26.89 39.15
C ILE A 506 -12.57 -25.60 38.34
N SER A 507 -11.57 -24.76 38.47
CA SER A 507 -11.45 -23.51 37.72
C SER A 507 -10.46 -23.67 36.59
N LEU A 508 -10.90 -23.42 35.36
CA LEU A 508 -10.04 -23.27 34.20
C LEU A 508 -9.92 -21.78 33.90
N GLY A 509 -8.71 -21.27 33.71
CA GLY A 509 -8.57 -19.91 33.21
C GLY A 509 -7.15 -19.57 32.85
N ASN A 510 -6.92 -18.30 32.57
CA ASN A 510 -5.60 -17.79 32.21
C ASN A 510 -5.41 -16.39 32.79
N ILE A 511 -4.17 -15.90 32.80
CA ILE A 511 -3.84 -14.54 33.25
C ILE A 511 -3.70 -13.54 32.11
N THR A 512 -3.90 -13.93 30.85
CA THR A 512 -3.78 -13.07 29.65
C THR A 512 -5.12 -12.83 28.95
N VAL A 513 -5.24 -11.78 28.15
CA VAL A 513 -6.33 -11.64 27.17
C VAL A 513 -5.94 -12.37 25.89
N GLY A 514 -6.87 -13.11 25.28
CA GLY A 514 -6.61 -13.92 24.08
C GLY A 514 -6.96 -15.41 24.23
N GLY A 515 -6.81 -16.14 23.13
CA GLY A 515 -7.18 -17.55 22.98
C GLY A 515 -6.11 -18.52 23.46
N THR A 516 -6.16 -18.90 24.74
CA THR A 516 -5.19 -19.82 25.39
C THR A 516 -5.57 -21.30 25.35
N GLY A 517 -6.62 -21.68 24.62
CA GLY A 517 -7.08 -23.08 24.56
C GLY A 517 -8.01 -23.52 25.70
N LYS A 518 -8.70 -22.57 26.36
CA LYS A 518 -9.65 -22.87 27.47
C LYS A 518 -10.78 -23.81 27.06
N THR A 519 -11.48 -23.48 25.97
CA THR A 519 -12.67 -24.24 25.54
C THR A 519 -12.33 -25.70 25.23
N PRO A 520 -11.28 -26.04 24.44
CA PRO A 520 -10.93 -27.44 24.22
C PRO A 520 -10.42 -28.14 25.49
N THR A 521 -9.74 -27.42 26.40
CA THR A 521 -9.31 -27.97 27.69
C THR A 521 -10.50 -28.32 28.58
N ALA A 522 -11.51 -27.44 28.63
CA ALA A 522 -12.77 -27.68 29.34
C ALA A 522 -13.48 -28.92 28.80
N GLN A 523 -13.48 -29.10 27.48
CA GLN A 523 -14.05 -30.29 26.86
C GLN A 523 -13.31 -31.57 27.23
N ARG A 524 -11.97 -31.57 27.11
CA ARG A 524 -11.12 -32.71 27.48
C ARG A 524 -11.29 -33.10 28.95
N LEU A 525 -11.29 -32.11 29.84
CA LEU A 525 -11.45 -32.32 31.28
C LEU A 525 -12.85 -32.84 31.62
N ALA A 526 -13.90 -32.27 31.04
CA ALA A 526 -15.27 -32.73 31.26
C ALA A 526 -15.44 -34.19 30.81
N ARG A 527 -14.90 -34.57 29.65
CA ARG A 527 -14.90 -35.98 29.18
C ARG A 527 -14.19 -36.89 30.16
N ALA A 528 -12.97 -36.54 30.58
CA ALA A 528 -12.20 -37.35 31.51
C ALA A 528 -12.95 -37.59 32.84
N ILE A 529 -13.56 -36.55 33.41
CA ILE A 529 -14.29 -36.64 34.69
C ILE A 529 -15.59 -37.44 34.55
N ARG A 530 -16.30 -37.26 33.43
CA ARG A 530 -17.48 -38.06 33.09
C ARG A 530 -17.11 -39.53 32.95
N ASP A 531 -16.01 -39.83 32.27
CA ASP A 531 -15.56 -41.20 32.01
C ASP A 531 -15.04 -41.88 33.29
N MET A 532 -14.61 -41.09 34.29
CA MET A 532 -14.37 -41.56 35.67
C MET A 532 -15.67 -41.86 36.46
N GLY A 533 -16.85 -41.58 35.89
CA GLY A 533 -18.16 -41.88 36.48
C GLY A 533 -18.77 -40.76 37.33
N TYR A 534 -18.21 -39.55 37.32
CA TYR A 534 -18.76 -38.41 38.06
C TYR A 534 -19.73 -37.59 37.21
N ARG A 535 -20.78 -37.05 37.84
CA ARG A 535 -21.70 -36.10 37.20
C ARG A 535 -21.08 -34.72 37.12
N VAL A 536 -20.47 -34.41 35.98
CA VAL A 536 -19.81 -33.13 35.70
C VAL A 536 -20.76 -32.13 35.02
N VAL A 537 -20.57 -30.85 35.32
CA VAL A 537 -21.29 -29.73 34.69
C VAL A 537 -20.31 -28.62 34.30
N ILE A 538 -20.57 -27.93 33.20
CA ILE A 538 -19.82 -26.72 32.82
C ILE A 538 -20.59 -25.47 33.20
N LEU A 539 -19.91 -24.55 33.87
CA LEU A 539 -20.40 -23.23 34.21
C LEU A 539 -19.63 -22.18 33.42
N ASN A 540 -20.29 -21.55 32.45
CA ASN A 540 -19.72 -20.48 31.64
C ASN A 540 -20.34 -19.12 32.03
N ARG A 541 -19.66 -18.01 31.72
CA ARG A 541 -20.15 -16.65 32.01
C ARG A 541 -21.30 -16.21 31.11
N GLY A 542 -21.39 -16.73 29.89
CA GLY A 542 -22.27 -16.21 28.83
C GLY A 542 -21.75 -14.89 28.25
N TYR A 543 -20.46 -14.82 27.93
CA TYR A 543 -19.89 -13.61 27.30
C TYR A 543 -20.53 -13.39 25.92
N ARG A 544 -21.02 -12.16 25.68
CA ARG A 544 -21.81 -11.75 24.49
C ARG A 544 -23.15 -12.50 24.28
N ALA A 545 -23.61 -13.27 25.26
CA ALA A 545 -24.93 -13.89 25.24
C ALA A 545 -26.05 -12.83 25.22
N LYS A 546 -27.11 -13.05 24.45
CA LYS A 546 -28.34 -12.24 24.56
C LYS A 546 -29.13 -12.53 25.84
N TRP A 547 -28.94 -13.72 26.42
CA TRP A 547 -29.53 -14.10 27.69
C TRP A 547 -29.05 -13.21 28.86
N LYS A 548 -29.97 -12.72 29.68
CA LYS A 548 -29.67 -11.86 30.85
C LYS A 548 -30.22 -12.38 32.18
N GLY A 549 -30.74 -13.61 32.22
CA GLY A 549 -31.23 -14.23 33.45
C GLY A 549 -30.10 -14.63 34.40
N GLN A 550 -30.45 -15.02 35.62
CA GLN A 550 -29.48 -15.49 36.63
C GLN A 550 -28.89 -16.86 36.27
N VAL A 551 -29.69 -17.75 35.70
CA VAL A 551 -29.28 -19.08 35.25
C VAL A 551 -29.87 -19.34 33.87
N GLY A 552 -29.03 -19.58 32.88
CA GLY A 552 -29.42 -20.07 31.56
C GLY A 552 -28.93 -21.49 31.38
N VAL A 553 -29.82 -22.43 31.06
CA VAL A 553 -29.44 -23.81 30.69
C VAL A 553 -29.24 -23.83 29.19
N VAL A 554 -28.00 -23.97 28.74
CA VAL A 554 -27.67 -24.11 27.31
C VAL A 554 -27.95 -25.53 26.85
N SER A 555 -27.56 -26.52 27.67
CA SER A 555 -27.87 -27.93 27.46
C SER A 555 -27.98 -28.69 28.78
N ASP A 556 -28.80 -29.73 28.80
CA ASP A 556 -28.85 -30.77 29.85
C ASP A 556 -27.93 -31.96 29.55
N GLY A 557 -27.11 -31.87 28.50
CA GLY A 557 -26.27 -32.96 28.00
C GLY A 557 -26.98 -33.89 27.00
N LYS A 558 -28.29 -33.76 26.80
CA LYS A 558 -29.04 -34.54 25.79
C LYS A 558 -29.62 -33.66 24.70
N LYS A 559 -30.06 -32.46 25.05
CA LYS A 559 -30.70 -31.49 24.17
C LYS A 559 -30.08 -30.11 24.32
N LEU A 560 -29.99 -29.38 23.22
CA LEU A 560 -29.67 -27.94 23.20
C LEU A 560 -30.97 -27.15 23.41
N TYR A 561 -30.97 -26.24 24.39
CA TYR A 561 -32.12 -25.38 24.72
C TYR A 561 -31.96 -23.93 24.25
N MET A 562 -30.73 -23.52 23.92
CA MET A 562 -30.41 -22.17 23.49
C MET A 562 -29.67 -22.23 22.16
N SER A 563 -29.93 -21.24 21.30
CA SER A 563 -29.14 -20.95 20.11
C SER A 563 -27.78 -20.34 20.47
N ALA A 564 -26.84 -20.31 19.52
CA ALA A 564 -25.55 -19.64 19.69
C ALA A 564 -25.71 -18.16 20.09
N ALA A 565 -26.67 -17.45 19.49
CA ALA A 565 -26.94 -16.05 19.83
C ALA A 565 -27.48 -15.84 21.26
N GLU A 566 -28.24 -16.82 21.79
CA GLU A 566 -28.78 -16.76 23.14
C GLU A 566 -27.75 -17.13 24.20
N ALA A 567 -26.96 -18.18 23.94
CA ALA A 567 -25.98 -18.73 24.87
C ALA A 567 -24.61 -18.02 24.83
N GLY A 568 -24.27 -17.40 23.70
CA GLY A 568 -22.92 -16.99 23.35
C GLY A 568 -22.12 -18.13 22.72
N ASP A 569 -21.25 -17.79 21.77
CA ASP A 569 -20.50 -18.73 20.91
C ASP A 569 -19.80 -19.85 21.68
N GLU A 570 -19.08 -19.50 22.76
CA GLU A 570 -18.26 -20.46 23.51
C GLU A 570 -19.11 -21.45 24.31
N ALA A 571 -20.18 -20.98 24.96
CA ALA A 571 -21.06 -21.84 25.74
C ALA A 571 -21.86 -22.79 24.86
N PHE A 572 -22.34 -22.29 23.71
CA PHE A 572 -23.01 -23.12 22.71
C PHE A 572 -22.08 -24.19 22.14
N LEU A 573 -20.84 -23.82 21.80
CA LEU A 573 -19.84 -24.76 21.30
C LEU A 573 -19.50 -25.85 22.34
N LEU A 574 -19.35 -25.50 23.62
CA LEU A 574 -19.14 -26.48 24.70
C LEU A 574 -20.30 -27.47 24.77
N ALA A 575 -21.54 -26.96 24.77
CA ALA A 575 -22.73 -27.79 24.83
C ALA A 575 -22.84 -28.77 23.64
N LYS A 576 -22.39 -28.32 22.47
CA LYS A 576 -22.44 -29.11 21.22
C LYS A 576 -21.41 -30.23 21.16
N ASN A 577 -20.25 -30.07 21.79
CA ASN A 577 -19.15 -31.05 21.77
C ASN A 577 -19.13 -31.98 23.00
N LEU A 578 -20.06 -31.80 23.94
CA LEU A 578 -20.09 -32.53 25.21
C LEU A 578 -21.43 -33.24 25.45
N PRO A 579 -21.65 -34.39 24.79
CA PRO A 579 -22.80 -35.23 25.10
C PRO A 579 -22.72 -35.71 26.56
N ASN A 580 -23.89 -35.73 27.20
CA ASN A 580 -24.14 -36.11 28.59
C ASN A 580 -23.51 -35.19 29.65
N VAL A 581 -23.08 -33.98 29.29
CA VAL A 581 -22.58 -32.97 30.23
C VAL A 581 -23.45 -31.71 30.12
N PRO A 582 -24.18 -31.32 31.18
CA PRO A 582 -24.93 -30.08 31.14
C PRO A 582 -24.02 -28.86 31.07
N VAL A 583 -24.48 -27.82 30.37
CA VAL A 583 -23.76 -26.53 30.22
C VAL A 583 -24.70 -25.41 30.62
N LEU A 584 -24.27 -24.60 31.59
CA LEU A 584 -25.04 -23.47 32.12
C LEU A 584 -24.27 -22.16 31.95
N ILE A 585 -25.00 -21.08 31.71
CA ILE A 585 -24.47 -19.72 31.63
C ILE A 585 -25.02 -18.82 32.74
N GLY A 586 -24.15 -17.97 33.29
CA GLY A 586 -24.54 -16.92 34.24
C GLY A 586 -23.37 -16.09 34.75
N ALA A 587 -23.64 -14.81 35.04
CA ALA A 587 -22.62 -13.87 35.52
C ALA A 587 -22.09 -14.24 36.91
N GLU A 588 -22.94 -14.80 37.78
CA GLU A 588 -22.59 -15.26 39.12
C GLU A 588 -22.53 -16.79 39.16
N ARG A 589 -21.31 -17.35 39.14
CA ARG A 589 -21.13 -18.81 39.01
C ARG A 589 -21.54 -19.60 40.25
N ALA A 590 -21.69 -18.93 41.39
CA ALA A 590 -22.21 -19.58 42.58
C ALA A 590 -23.72 -19.87 42.46
N ILE A 591 -24.50 -18.98 41.84
CA ILE A 591 -25.94 -19.22 41.60
C ILE A 591 -26.13 -20.33 40.56
N THR A 592 -25.40 -20.27 39.45
CA THR A 592 -25.49 -21.33 38.42
C THR A 592 -24.97 -22.67 38.93
N GLY A 593 -23.92 -22.67 39.75
CA GLY A 593 -23.41 -23.87 40.39
C GLY A 593 -24.37 -24.48 41.40
N GLN A 594 -25.03 -23.66 42.24
CA GLN A 594 -26.06 -24.14 43.15
C GLN A 594 -27.24 -24.76 42.40
N TYR A 595 -27.71 -24.09 41.34
CA TYR A 595 -28.74 -24.62 40.46
C TYR A 595 -28.31 -25.97 39.86
N ALA A 596 -27.06 -26.10 39.43
CA ALA A 596 -26.54 -27.34 38.86
C ALA A 596 -26.49 -28.50 39.87
N VAL A 597 -26.15 -28.22 41.13
CA VAL A 597 -26.22 -29.22 42.20
C VAL A 597 -27.66 -29.66 42.45
N GLU A 598 -28.60 -28.73 42.52
CA GLU A 598 -30.00 -29.00 42.84
C GLU A 598 -30.77 -29.72 41.71
N HIS A 599 -30.53 -29.34 40.45
CA HIS A 599 -31.35 -29.79 39.32
C HIS A 599 -30.67 -30.86 38.45
N PHE A 600 -29.34 -30.90 38.44
CA PHE A 600 -28.57 -31.89 37.66
C PHE A 600 -27.78 -32.85 38.57
N GLY A 601 -27.84 -32.69 39.89
CA GLY A 601 -27.11 -33.54 40.84
C GLY A 601 -25.60 -33.47 40.64
N ALA A 602 -25.08 -32.32 40.20
CA ALA A 602 -23.68 -32.13 39.84
C ALA A 602 -22.75 -32.47 41.01
N GLU A 603 -21.79 -33.37 40.75
CA GLU A 603 -20.72 -33.74 41.67
C GLU A 603 -19.46 -32.92 41.42
N VAL A 604 -19.26 -32.51 40.17
CA VAL A 604 -18.14 -31.67 39.74
C VAL A 604 -18.63 -30.53 38.86
N ALA A 605 -18.20 -29.30 39.15
CA ALA A 605 -18.45 -28.12 38.34
C ALA A 605 -17.14 -27.58 37.76
N ILE A 606 -17.07 -27.45 36.44
CA ILE A 606 -15.94 -26.84 35.74
C ILE A 606 -16.31 -25.40 35.37
N LEU A 607 -15.52 -24.44 35.85
CA LEU A 607 -15.65 -23.03 35.50
C LEU A 607 -14.81 -22.75 34.26
N ASP A 608 -15.46 -22.48 33.13
CA ASP A 608 -14.77 -22.00 31.93
C ASP A 608 -14.50 -20.49 32.07
N ASP A 609 -13.22 -20.10 32.08
CA ASP A 609 -12.70 -18.75 32.39
C ASP A 609 -12.97 -18.30 33.86
N GLY A 610 -12.67 -19.20 34.81
CA GLY A 610 -12.92 -19.07 36.25
C GLY A 610 -11.80 -18.45 37.10
N TYR A 611 -10.57 -18.32 36.58
CA TYR A 611 -9.39 -17.99 37.41
C TYR A 611 -9.48 -16.63 38.16
N GLN A 612 -10.17 -15.65 37.56
CA GLN A 612 -10.47 -14.33 38.14
C GLN A 612 -11.75 -14.30 39.02
N HIS A 613 -12.55 -15.37 39.05
CA HIS A 613 -13.85 -15.42 39.72
C HIS A 613 -13.72 -15.79 41.20
N TRP A 614 -13.03 -14.94 41.97
CA TRP A 614 -12.68 -15.21 43.37
C TRP A 614 -13.86 -15.28 44.33
N GLN A 615 -15.05 -14.84 43.92
CA GLN A 615 -16.29 -14.96 44.69
C GLN A 615 -16.65 -16.41 44.99
N LEU A 616 -16.24 -17.35 44.15
CA LEU A 616 -16.50 -18.77 44.29
C LEU A 616 -15.23 -19.48 44.75
N LYS A 617 -15.34 -20.25 45.84
CA LYS A 617 -14.25 -21.09 46.33
C LYS A 617 -14.05 -22.26 45.37
N ARG A 618 -12.80 -22.49 44.97
CA ARG A 618 -12.40 -23.57 44.05
C ARG A 618 -11.58 -24.60 44.82
N ASP A 619 -11.77 -25.86 44.47
CA ASP A 619 -11.02 -26.97 45.04
C ASP A 619 -9.77 -27.31 44.21
N MET A 620 -9.77 -26.89 42.93
CA MET A 620 -8.63 -26.97 42.04
C MET A 620 -8.63 -25.78 41.07
N ASP A 621 -7.51 -25.10 40.92
CA ASP A 621 -7.26 -24.03 39.94
C ASP A 621 -6.24 -24.52 38.90
N ILE A 622 -6.69 -24.65 37.65
CA ILE A 622 -5.87 -25.00 36.48
C ILE A 622 -5.66 -23.74 35.65
N LEU A 623 -4.42 -23.31 35.56
CA LEU A 623 -4.01 -22.14 34.81
C LEU A 623 -3.43 -22.52 33.46
N LEU A 624 -4.00 -21.98 32.39
CA LEU A 624 -3.52 -22.17 31.02
C LEU A 624 -2.51 -21.08 30.64
N ILE A 625 -1.36 -21.50 30.10
CA ILE A 625 -0.30 -20.63 29.58
C ILE A 625 -0.10 -20.97 28.10
N ASP A 626 -0.33 -20.00 27.21
CA ASP A 626 -0.11 -20.16 25.77
C ASP A 626 1.40 -20.08 25.47
N ALA A 627 1.98 -21.17 24.94
CA ALA A 627 3.41 -21.25 24.65
C ALA A 627 3.84 -20.39 23.44
N ILE A 628 2.90 -19.93 22.61
CA ILE A 628 3.17 -19.02 21.50
C ILE A 628 3.22 -17.56 21.97
N ASN A 629 2.33 -17.18 22.90
CA ASN A 629 2.19 -15.81 23.40
C ASN A 629 2.39 -15.75 24.91
N VAL A 630 3.62 -16.08 25.34
CA VAL A 630 3.99 -16.21 26.75
C VAL A 630 3.82 -14.89 27.50
N PHE A 631 2.82 -14.84 28.39
CA PHE A 631 2.46 -13.65 29.18
C PHE A 631 2.19 -12.36 28.35
N GLY A 632 2.00 -12.50 27.03
CA GLY A 632 1.88 -11.42 26.05
C GLY A 632 2.98 -10.38 26.15
N ASN A 633 2.66 -9.10 26.39
CA ASN A 633 3.68 -8.03 26.47
C ASN A 633 4.20 -7.77 27.90
N SER A 634 3.91 -8.66 28.86
CA SER A 634 4.30 -8.56 30.27
C SER A 634 3.74 -7.37 31.08
N TYR A 635 2.84 -6.57 30.50
CA TYR A 635 2.17 -5.48 31.21
C TYR A 635 0.72 -5.83 31.57
N MET A 636 0.23 -5.26 32.67
CA MET A 636 -1.18 -5.35 33.07
C MET A 636 -2.08 -4.54 32.14
N LEU A 637 -3.34 -4.93 31.98
CA LEU A 637 -4.36 -4.10 31.35
C LEU A 637 -4.40 -2.70 32.01
N PRO A 638 -4.60 -1.60 31.26
CA PRO A 638 -4.83 -1.54 29.81
C PRO A 638 -3.55 -1.33 28.99
N ARG A 639 -2.33 -1.30 29.57
CA ARG A 639 -1.08 -1.21 28.79
C ARG A 639 -0.74 -2.52 28.09
N GLY A 640 -1.08 -3.62 28.73
CA GLY A 640 -0.72 -4.95 28.28
C GLY A 640 -1.87 -5.92 28.32
N THR A 641 -1.52 -7.17 28.06
CA THR A 641 -2.48 -8.27 27.92
C THR A 641 -2.74 -9.00 29.23
N LEU A 642 -2.01 -8.71 30.31
CA LEU A 642 -2.20 -9.39 31.59
C LEU A 642 -3.46 -8.88 32.31
N ARG A 643 -4.37 -9.81 32.63
CA ARG A 643 -5.52 -9.61 33.52
C ARG A 643 -5.12 -9.63 35.00
N GLU A 644 -4.10 -10.41 35.31
CA GLU A 644 -3.53 -10.60 36.65
C GLU A 644 -2.00 -10.59 36.57
N PRO A 645 -1.30 -10.11 37.60
CA PRO A 645 0.16 -10.15 37.61
C PRO A 645 0.66 -11.59 37.64
N VAL A 646 1.85 -11.81 37.05
CA VAL A 646 2.50 -13.13 36.98
C VAL A 646 2.71 -13.74 38.38
N THR A 647 2.83 -12.92 39.42
CA THR A 647 2.89 -13.38 40.82
C THR A 647 1.66 -14.17 41.26
N HIS A 648 0.52 -14.03 40.59
CA HIS A 648 -0.71 -14.79 40.89
C HIS A 648 -0.68 -16.23 40.33
N LEU A 649 0.44 -16.64 39.72
CA LEU A 649 0.74 -18.06 39.46
C LEU A 649 0.73 -18.89 40.75
N ASP A 650 1.00 -18.26 41.90
CA ASP A 650 1.01 -18.87 43.24
C ASP A 650 -0.30 -19.57 43.64
N ARG A 651 -1.40 -19.30 42.93
CA ARG A 651 -2.72 -19.92 43.19
C ARG A 651 -3.01 -21.16 42.35
N ALA A 652 -2.23 -21.42 41.31
CA ALA A 652 -2.49 -22.55 40.42
C ALA A 652 -2.06 -23.86 41.09
N ASP A 653 -2.94 -24.85 41.09
CA ASP A 653 -2.56 -26.23 41.43
C ASP A 653 -1.90 -26.91 40.22
N VAL A 654 -2.35 -26.54 39.02
CA VAL A 654 -1.84 -27.05 37.75
C VAL A 654 -1.58 -25.90 36.78
N CYS A 655 -0.41 -25.89 36.16
CA CYS A 655 -0.05 -24.99 35.05
C CYS A 655 -0.04 -25.79 33.74
N LEU A 656 -1.08 -25.63 32.93
CA LEU A 656 -1.22 -26.29 31.64
C LEU A 656 -0.63 -25.40 30.52
N MET A 657 0.51 -25.82 29.98
CA MET A 657 1.16 -25.19 28.84
C MET A 657 0.50 -25.67 27.54
N THR A 658 -0.09 -24.74 26.79
CA THR A 658 -0.82 -25.07 25.56
C THR A 658 -0.03 -24.71 24.31
N LYS A 659 -0.18 -25.53 23.26
CA LYS A 659 0.44 -25.35 21.92
C LYS A 659 1.97 -25.45 21.97
N VAL A 660 2.50 -26.34 22.80
CA VAL A 660 3.96 -26.50 22.98
C VAL A 660 4.67 -26.94 21.69
N ASP A 661 3.96 -27.63 20.79
CA ASP A 661 4.40 -28.04 19.45
C ASP A 661 4.68 -26.87 18.51
N GLN A 662 4.05 -25.72 18.76
CA GLN A 662 4.19 -24.50 17.95
C GLN A 662 5.12 -23.46 18.60
N ALA A 663 5.68 -23.77 19.77
CA ALA A 663 6.54 -22.86 20.50
C ALA A 663 7.94 -22.74 19.88
N ALA A 664 8.54 -21.55 19.95
CA ALA A 664 9.93 -21.38 19.52
C ALA A 664 10.90 -22.17 20.44
N PRO A 665 12.06 -22.63 19.92
CA PRO A 665 13.02 -23.36 20.73
C PRO A 665 13.41 -22.62 22.01
N GLY A 666 13.35 -23.30 23.16
CA GLY A 666 13.70 -22.76 24.48
C GLY A 666 12.57 -22.01 25.21
N VAL A 667 11.42 -21.77 24.57
CA VAL A 667 10.29 -21.07 25.21
C VAL A 667 9.63 -21.91 26.32
N CYS A 668 9.48 -23.21 26.09
CA CYS A 668 8.88 -24.11 27.08
C CYS A 668 9.68 -24.13 28.40
N GLU A 669 11.02 -24.19 28.31
CA GLU A 669 11.90 -24.12 29.49
C GLU A 669 11.77 -22.78 30.22
N GLN A 670 11.68 -21.65 29.50
CA GLN A 670 11.45 -20.34 30.12
C GLN A 670 10.11 -20.27 30.87
N ILE A 671 9.07 -20.90 30.35
CA ILE A 671 7.78 -20.99 31.06
C ILE A 671 7.94 -21.81 32.33
N LYS A 672 8.59 -22.99 32.25
CA LYS A 672 8.86 -23.86 33.40
C LYS A 672 9.63 -23.12 34.49
N GLU A 673 10.70 -22.41 34.14
CA GLU A 673 11.47 -21.57 35.07
C GLU A 673 10.62 -20.46 35.71
N THR A 674 9.77 -19.81 34.92
CA THR A 674 8.89 -18.74 35.42
C THR A 674 7.85 -19.28 36.38
N VAL A 675 7.23 -20.42 36.06
CA VAL A 675 6.27 -21.07 36.96
C VAL A 675 6.97 -21.47 38.25
N ALA A 676 8.11 -22.15 38.18
CA ALA A 676 8.89 -22.55 39.37
C ALA A 676 9.24 -21.35 40.26
N LYS A 677 9.60 -20.20 39.67
CA LYS A 677 9.92 -18.98 40.42
C LYS A 677 8.76 -18.43 41.25
N TYR A 678 7.52 -18.56 40.79
CA TYR A 678 6.34 -17.97 41.44
C TYR A 678 5.44 -19.01 42.12
N ASN A 679 5.58 -20.28 41.78
CA ASN A 679 4.84 -21.40 42.33
C ASN A 679 5.65 -22.70 42.15
N GLU A 680 6.44 -23.05 43.17
CA GLU A 680 7.24 -24.29 43.20
C GLU A 680 6.40 -25.56 43.34
N HIS A 681 5.10 -25.45 43.65
CA HIS A 681 4.22 -26.58 43.95
C HIS A 681 3.25 -26.92 42.82
N ALA A 682 3.08 -26.06 41.82
CA ALA A 682 2.18 -26.31 40.70
C ALA A 682 2.69 -27.47 39.84
N LEU A 683 1.80 -28.41 39.53
CA LEU A 683 2.07 -29.43 38.52
C LEU A 683 2.10 -28.78 37.13
N ILE A 684 3.19 -28.97 36.39
CA ILE A 684 3.29 -28.50 35.00
C ILE A 684 2.85 -29.62 34.07
N VAL A 685 1.94 -29.31 33.17
CA VAL A 685 1.43 -30.25 32.16
C VAL A 685 1.57 -29.60 30.80
N GLU A 686 2.08 -30.34 29.82
CA GLU A 686 2.19 -29.89 28.45
C GLU A 686 1.05 -30.39 27.59
N SER A 687 0.59 -29.58 26.63
CA SER A 687 -0.48 -29.97 25.73
C SER A 687 -0.30 -29.43 24.31
N ILE A 688 -0.69 -30.25 23.35
CA ILE A 688 -0.69 -29.92 21.93
C ILE A 688 -2.13 -29.89 21.40
N HIS A 689 -2.36 -29.16 20.32
CA HIS A 689 -3.66 -29.09 19.65
C HIS A 689 -3.58 -29.89 18.36
N LEU A 690 -4.24 -31.05 18.33
CA LEU A 690 -4.22 -31.92 17.16
C LEU A 690 -5.57 -31.87 16.42
N PRO A 691 -5.56 -31.82 15.08
CA PRO A 691 -6.77 -31.97 14.30
C PRO A 691 -7.26 -33.42 14.44
N ARG A 692 -8.54 -33.59 14.80
CA ARG A 692 -9.16 -34.90 14.99
C ARG A 692 -9.82 -35.41 13.71
N CYS A 693 -10.66 -34.59 13.11
CA CYS A 693 -11.44 -34.92 11.92
C CYS A 693 -11.98 -33.64 11.27
N PHE A 694 -12.50 -33.79 10.06
CA PHE A 694 -13.30 -32.77 9.39
C PHE A 694 -14.77 -33.19 9.44
N ILE A 695 -15.67 -32.28 9.77
CA ILE A 695 -17.11 -32.56 9.84
C ILE A 695 -17.79 -31.65 8.82
N GLU A 696 -18.64 -32.19 7.96
CA GLU A 696 -19.40 -31.33 7.04
C GLU A 696 -20.31 -30.38 7.84
N VAL A 697 -20.39 -29.11 7.44
CA VAL A 697 -21.06 -28.08 8.25
C VAL A 697 -22.52 -28.41 8.57
N ALA A 698 -23.22 -29.08 7.65
CA ALA A 698 -24.62 -29.48 7.83
C ALA A 698 -24.79 -30.59 8.88
N ASP A 699 -23.87 -31.56 8.88
CA ASP A 699 -23.86 -32.65 9.87
C ASP A 699 -23.38 -32.13 11.23
N TRP A 700 -22.37 -31.25 11.20
CA TRP A 700 -21.93 -30.51 12.38
C TRP A 700 -23.11 -29.73 12.96
N ASP A 701 -23.95 -29.06 12.16
CA ASP A 701 -25.12 -28.33 12.67
C ASP A 701 -26.14 -29.24 13.37
N ARG A 702 -26.47 -30.37 12.73
CA ARG A 702 -27.53 -31.30 13.15
C ARG A 702 -27.20 -32.07 14.42
N ASP A 703 -25.99 -32.62 14.52
CA ASP A 703 -25.66 -33.65 15.50
C ASP A 703 -24.77 -33.11 16.64
N ILE A 704 -25.06 -33.53 17.88
CA ILE A 704 -24.19 -33.29 19.04
C ILE A 704 -23.03 -34.27 18.94
N ALA A 705 -21.80 -33.75 18.90
CA ALA A 705 -20.58 -34.53 18.67
C ALA A 705 -20.62 -35.41 17.41
N ALA A 706 -20.98 -34.80 16.27
CA ALA A 706 -21.02 -35.44 14.95
C ALA A 706 -19.71 -36.21 14.61
N GLU A 707 -19.86 -37.36 13.96
CA GLU A 707 -18.72 -38.10 13.40
C GLU A 707 -18.22 -37.39 12.13
N GLY A 708 -16.89 -37.32 11.98
CA GLY A 708 -16.25 -36.63 10.87
C GLY A 708 -15.44 -37.56 9.99
N ILE A 709 -15.04 -37.06 8.83
CA ILE A 709 -14.08 -37.70 7.94
C ILE A 709 -12.66 -37.56 8.49
N ASP A 710 -11.84 -38.58 8.24
CA ASP A 710 -10.45 -38.62 8.70
C ASP A 710 -9.61 -37.47 8.14
N ILE A 711 -8.64 -36.99 8.92
CA ILE A 711 -7.77 -35.87 8.52
C ILE A 711 -7.00 -36.14 7.21
N SER A 712 -6.68 -37.41 6.91
CA SER A 712 -5.98 -37.79 5.69
C SER A 712 -6.76 -37.48 4.41
N TYR A 713 -8.09 -37.33 4.48
CA TYR A 713 -8.92 -36.99 3.34
C TYR A 713 -8.55 -35.64 2.71
N MET A 714 -8.05 -34.69 3.51
CA MET A 714 -7.68 -33.35 3.04
C MET A 714 -6.26 -33.28 2.46
N HIS A 715 -5.49 -34.36 2.51
CA HIS A 715 -4.14 -34.38 1.98
C HIS A 715 -4.14 -34.14 0.46
N ASN A 716 -3.30 -33.21 -0.01
CA ASN A 716 -3.20 -32.72 -1.39
C ASN A 716 -4.48 -32.07 -1.96
N LYS A 717 -5.53 -31.87 -1.17
CA LYS A 717 -6.74 -31.18 -1.63
C LYS A 717 -6.51 -29.68 -1.69
N LYS A 718 -7.02 -29.04 -2.74
CA LYS A 718 -7.06 -27.57 -2.82
C LYS A 718 -8.15 -27.04 -1.93
N VAL A 719 -7.79 -26.24 -0.93
CA VAL A 719 -8.73 -25.77 0.10
C VAL A 719 -8.71 -24.25 0.23
N MET A 720 -9.83 -23.69 0.67
CA MET A 720 -9.94 -22.31 1.10
C MET A 720 -10.12 -22.28 2.61
N ALA A 721 -9.25 -21.56 3.32
CA ALA A 721 -9.35 -21.43 4.77
C ALA A 721 -10.14 -20.18 5.13
N VAL A 722 -11.20 -20.29 5.95
CA VAL A 722 -12.00 -19.14 6.39
C VAL A 722 -12.07 -19.12 7.91
N SER A 723 -11.68 -18.00 8.54
CA SER A 723 -11.68 -17.92 10.01
C SER A 723 -11.93 -16.53 10.59
N ALA A 724 -12.58 -16.50 11.76
CA ALA A 724 -12.82 -15.31 12.58
C ALA A 724 -12.39 -15.56 14.04
N ILE A 725 -11.12 -16.00 14.19
CA ILE A 725 -10.49 -16.35 15.47
C ILE A 725 -9.33 -15.43 15.83
N GLY A 726 -8.97 -15.36 17.11
CA GLY A 726 -7.87 -14.52 17.59
C GLY A 726 -6.45 -14.84 17.06
N ASN A 727 -6.21 -16.03 16.50
CA ASN A 727 -4.94 -16.38 15.83
C ASN A 727 -5.16 -17.22 14.54
N PRO A 728 -5.51 -16.57 13.40
CA PRO A 728 -5.76 -17.25 12.14
C PRO A 728 -4.56 -18.04 11.60
N ALA A 729 -3.33 -17.57 11.88
CA ALA A 729 -2.11 -18.20 11.36
C ALA A 729 -1.91 -19.63 11.91
N SER A 730 -2.27 -19.89 13.17
CA SER A 730 -2.18 -21.23 13.78
C SER A 730 -3.19 -22.21 13.14
N PHE A 731 -4.37 -21.72 12.76
CA PHE A 731 -5.37 -22.50 12.03
C PHE A 731 -4.88 -22.86 10.62
N GLU A 732 -4.29 -21.90 9.90
CA GLU A 732 -3.72 -22.13 8.57
C GLU A 732 -2.51 -23.08 8.61
N GLN A 733 -1.67 -22.97 9.64
CA GLN A 733 -0.56 -23.90 9.86
C GLN A 733 -1.08 -25.32 10.08
N THR A 734 -2.11 -25.48 10.93
CA THR A 734 -2.76 -26.79 11.16
C THR A 734 -3.25 -27.42 9.86
N ILE A 735 -3.91 -26.64 8.99
CA ILE A 735 -4.38 -27.13 7.67
C ILE A 735 -3.20 -27.53 6.79
N SER A 736 -2.12 -26.75 6.80
CA SER A 736 -0.92 -27.01 6.01
C SER A 736 -0.18 -28.27 6.49
N ASP A 737 -0.10 -28.49 7.80
CA ASP A 737 0.57 -29.65 8.42
C ASP A 737 -0.15 -30.96 8.13
N ILE A 738 -1.47 -30.92 7.92
CA ILE A 738 -2.27 -32.06 7.43
C ILE A 738 -1.93 -32.41 5.96
N GLY A 739 -1.26 -31.50 5.23
CA GLY A 739 -0.88 -31.65 3.83
C GLY A 739 -1.92 -31.13 2.84
N ALA A 740 -2.88 -30.31 3.28
CA ALA A 740 -3.81 -29.64 2.37
C ALA A 740 -3.14 -28.44 1.67
N VAL A 741 -3.54 -28.18 0.43
CA VAL A 741 -3.01 -27.07 -0.38
C VAL A 741 -3.93 -25.86 -0.23
N ILE A 742 -3.56 -24.92 0.65
CA ILE A 742 -4.31 -23.68 0.84
C ILE A 742 -4.15 -22.79 -0.39
N VAL A 743 -5.24 -22.58 -1.14
CA VAL A 743 -5.26 -21.71 -2.32
C VAL A 743 -5.39 -20.24 -1.90
N GLU A 744 -6.24 -19.97 -0.90
CA GLU A 744 -6.46 -18.65 -0.31
C GLU A 744 -6.97 -18.78 1.12
N SER A 745 -6.65 -17.78 1.96
CA SER A 745 -7.12 -17.65 3.34
C SER A 745 -7.92 -16.37 3.53
N LEU A 746 -9.20 -16.49 3.90
CA LEU A 746 -10.09 -15.39 4.21
C LEU A 746 -10.18 -15.19 5.73
N ARG A 747 -9.66 -14.05 6.20
CA ARG A 747 -9.57 -13.71 7.63
C ARG A 747 -10.54 -12.61 8.01
N TYR A 748 -11.35 -12.86 9.02
CA TYR A 748 -12.32 -11.92 9.59
C TYR A 748 -11.91 -11.53 11.03
N PRO A 749 -12.40 -10.40 11.57
CA PRO A 749 -12.15 -10.01 12.96
C PRO A 749 -12.60 -11.09 13.96
N ASP A 750 -11.91 -11.22 15.09
CA ASP A 750 -12.27 -12.21 16.12
C ASP A 750 -13.72 -11.98 16.60
N HIS A 751 -14.50 -13.07 16.66
CA HIS A 751 -15.94 -13.05 16.92
C HIS A 751 -16.80 -12.32 15.85
N HIS A 752 -16.40 -12.34 14.58
CA HIS A 752 -17.23 -11.83 13.47
C HIS A 752 -18.44 -12.74 13.20
N ASP A 753 -19.63 -12.15 13.09
CA ASP A 753 -20.85 -12.83 12.63
C ASP A 753 -20.91 -12.81 11.10
N TYR A 754 -20.96 -13.98 10.46
CA TYR A 754 -20.97 -14.07 8.99
C TYR A 754 -22.33 -13.72 8.42
N THR A 755 -22.35 -12.87 7.39
CA THR A 755 -23.58 -12.59 6.64
C THR A 755 -23.77 -13.56 5.48
N THR A 756 -25.03 -13.77 5.05
CA THR A 756 -25.34 -14.62 3.88
C THR A 756 -24.61 -14.13 2.62
N GLU A 757 -24.49 -12.81 2.43
CA GLU A 757 -23.77 -12.20 1.31
C GLU A 757 -22.26 -12.50 1.35
N GLU A 758 -21.63 -12.36 2.53
CA GLU A 758 -20.21 -12.69 2.72
C GLU A 758 -19.92 -14.16 2.45
N MET A 759 -20.77 -15.07 2.92
CA MET A 759 -20.60 -16.50 2.63
C MET A 759 -20.81 -16.83 1.15
N GLN A 760 -21.76 -16.17 0.48
CA GLN A 760 -21.92 -16.30 -0.98
C GLN A 760 -20.70 -15.79 -1.75
N ASP A 761 -20.03 -14.73 -1.27
CA ASP A 761 -18.76 -14.26 -1.84
C ASP A 761 -17.64 -15.30 -1.67
N VAL A 762 -17.53 -15.91 -0.47
CA VAL A 762 -16.58 -17.01 -0.21
C VAL A 762 -16.78 -18.16 -1.20
N PHE A 763 -18.03 -18.57 -1.45
CA PHE A 763 -18.34 -19.62 -2.43
C PHE A 763 -17.97 -19.22 -3.87
N ARG A 764 -18.31 -17.98 -4.28
CA ARG A 764 -17.98 -17.48 -5.62
C ARG A 764 -16.46 -17.47 -5.85
N GLN A 765 -15.69 -17.07 -4.85
CA GLN A 765 -14.22 -17.10 -4.90
C GLN A 765 -13.69 -18.54 -4.98
N SER A 766 -14.24 -19.43 -4.17
CA SER A 766 -13.86 -20.86 -4.13
C SER A 766 -14.05 -21.53 -5.49
N LEU A 767 -15.19 -21.28 -6.14
CA LEU A 767 -15.47 -21.80 -7.49
C LEU A 767 -14.51 -21.24 -8.54
N LYS A 768 -14.25 -19.92 -8.50
CA LYS A 768 -13.35 -19.25 -9.46
C LYS A 768 -11.91 -19.76 -9.39
N GLN A 769 -11.46 -20.14 -8.20
CA GLN A 769 -10.10 -20.61 -7.95
C GLN A 769 -9.94 -22.13 -8.06
N GLY A 770 -11.04 -22.86 -8.32
CA GLY A 770 -11.02 -24.31 -8.44
C GLY A 770 -10.66 -25.01 -7.12
N VAL A 771 -11.17 -24.49 -6.01
CA VAL A 771 -11.04 -25.07 -4.67
C VAL A 771 -11.97 -26.27 -4.54
N GLU A 772 -11.51 -27.33 -3.88
CA GLU A 772 -12.26 -28.57 -3.66
C GLU A 772 -13.03 -28.58 -2.34
N ALA A 773 -12.63 -27.79 -1.35
CA ALA A 773 -13.30 -27.67 -0.05
C ALA A 773 -13.05 -26.33 0.63
N ILE A 774 -14.04 -25.82 1.37
CA ILE A 774 -13.89 -24.68 2.27
C ILE A 774 -13.70 -25.24 3.69
N ILE A 775 -12.64 -24.84 4.38
CA ILE A 775 -12.35 -25.26 5.76
C ILE A 775 -12.56 -24.09 6.70
N ILE A 776 -13.34 -24.31 7.77
CA ILE A 776 -13.63 -23.35 8.84
C ILE A 776 -13.34 -23.93 10.22
N THR A 777 -13.27 -23.06 11.24
CA THR A 777 -13.13 -23.51 12.64
C THR A 777 -14.49 -23.83 13.28
N GLU A 778 -14.51 -24.64 14.34
CA GLU A 778 -15.73 -24.87 15.13
C GLU A 778 -16.31 -23.57 15.73
N LYS A 779 -15.45 -22.60 16.06
CA LYS A 779 -15.86 -21.29 16.56
C LYS A 779 -16.51 -20.43 15.47
N ASP A 780 -16.27 -20.71 14.21
CA ASP A 780 -16.86 -19.98 13.10
C ASP A 780 -18.13 -20.66 12.61
N ALA A 781 -18.19 -21.99 12.70
CA ALA A 781 -19.38 -22.78 12.38
C ALA A 781 -20.62 -22.35 13.19
N VAL A 782 -20.49 -21.96 14.46
CA VAL A 782 -21.62 -21.43 15.27
C VAL A 782 -22.19 -20.12 14.75
N LYS A 783 -21.48 -19.41 13.86
CA LYS A 783 -21.79 -18.05 13.39
C LYS A 783 -22.22 -18.00 11.93
N ILE A 784 -22.22 -19.13 11.23
CA ILE A 784 -22.67 -19.19 9.83
C ILE A 784 -24.22 -19.19 9.81
N PRO A 785 -24.85 -18.41 8.92
CA PRO A 785 -26.31 -18.43 8.77
C PRO A 785 -26.84 -19.83 8.39
N ASN A 786 -27.93 -20.28 9.03
CA ASN A 786 -28.55 -21.58 8.74
C ASN A 786 -28.94 -21.75 7.25
N GLU A 787 -29.29 -20.65 6.58
CA GLU A 787 -29.58 -20.61 5.13
C GLU A 787 -28.39 -21.09 4.29
N ILE A 788 -27.17 -20.82 4.74
CA ILE A 788 -25.94 -21.27 4.11
C ILE A 788 -25.65 -22.71 4.49
N ILE A 789 -25.81 -23.07 5.77
CA ILE A 789 -25.48 -24.41 6.28
C ILE A 789 -26.29 -25.51 5.57
N HIS A 790 -27.57 -25.28 5.31
CA HIS A 790 -28.48 -26.29 4.75
C HIS A 790 -28.76 -26.12 3.25
N ALA A 791 -28.09 -25.17 2.59
CA ALA A 791 -28.20 -25.03 1.14
C ALA A 791 -27.30 -26.05 0.43
N ASP A 792 -27.74 -26.47 -0.76
CA ASP A 792 -26.97 -27.36 -1.62
C ASP A 792 -25.88 -26.55 -2.33
N HIS A 793 -24.63 -26.78 -1.96
CA HIS A 793 -23.47 -26.04 -2.50
C HIS A 793 -22.57 -26.96 -3.31
N PRO A 794 -22.05 -26.48 -4.45
CA PRO A 794 -21.15 -27.27 -5.29
C PRO A 794 -19.78 -27.56 -4.65
N ILE A 795 -19.41 -26.82 -3.60
CA ILE A 795 -18.18 -27.02 -2.82
C ILE A 795 -18.59 -27.27 -1.37
N PRO A 796 -18.15 -28.37 -0.75
CA PRO A 796 -18.48 -28.65 0.65
C PRO A 796 -17.76 -27.70 1.61
N ILE A 797 -18.44 -27.34 2.69
CA ILE A 797 -17.83 -26.66 3.85
C ILE A 797 -17.56 -27.70 4.93
N TYR A 798 -16.30 -27.78 5.37
CA TYR A 798 -15.87 -28.62 6.47
C TYR A 798 -15.45 -27.79 7.68
N VAL A 799 -15.94 -28.20 8.84
CA VAL A 799 -15.51 -27.72 10.16
C VAL A 799 -14.35 -28.61 10.61
N ILE A 800 -13.18 -28.02 10.86
CA ILE A 800 -12.07 -28.76 11.48
C ILE A 800 -12.34 -28.89 12.98
N SER A 801 -12.39 -30.12 13.49
CA SER A 801 -12.47 -30.37 14.92
C SER A 801 -11.06 -30.55 15.49
N ILE A 802 -10.76 -29.81 16.56
CA ILE A 802 -9.45 -29.83 17.21
C ILE A 802 -9.60 -30.39 18.62
N GLU A 803 -8.74 -31.33 18.99
CA GLU A 803 -8.68 -31.88 20.33
C GLU A 803 -7.35 -31.54 21.01
N ILE A 804 -7.39 -31.36 22.33
CA ILE A 804 -6.18 -31.22 23.14
C ILE A 804 -5.71 -32.59 23.59
N THR A 805 -4.44 -32.88 23.35
CA THR A 805 -3.75 -34.05 23.88
C THR A 805 -2.72 -33.58 24.89
N PHE A 806 -2.81 -34.10 26.12
CA PHE A 806 -1.80 -33.90 27.15
C PHE A 806 -0.57 -34.77 26.82
N GLN A 807 0.61 -34.22 27.06
CA GLN A 807 1.90 -34.83 26.75
C GLN A 807 2.63 -35.11 28.08
N GLU A 808 3.72 -34.39 28.34
CA GLU A 808 4.44 -34.45 29.62
C GLU A 808 3.51 -34.01 30.77
N GLY A 809 3.49 -34.77 31.87
CA GLY A 809 2.67 -34.48 33.05
C GLY A 809 1.24 -35.03 33.04
N ASP A 810 0.82 -35.75 31.98
CA ASP A 810 -0.55 -36.29 31.85
C ASP A 810 -0.92 -37.30 32.95
N LEU A 811 -0.02 -38.23 33.26
CA LEU A 811 -0.25 -39.27 34.28
C LEU A 811 -0.37 -38.65 35.68
N GLU A 812 0.56 -37.76 36.02
CA GLU A 812 0.57 -37.02 37.27
C GLU A 812 -0.69 -36.15 37.42
N PHE A 813 -1.14 -35.55 36.32
CA PHE A 813 -2.36 -34.75 36.31
C PHE A 813 -3.60 -35.60 36.59
N HIS A 814 -3.71 -36.75 35.92
CA HIS A 814 -4.82 -37.69 36.15
C HIS A 814 -4.84 -38.23 37.58
N GLU A 815 -3.67 -38.50 38.17
CA GLU A 815 -3.56 -38.92 39.57
C GLU A 815 -4.00 -37.80 40.52
N LEU A 816 -3.48 -36.58 40.33
CA LEU A 816 -3.84 -35.41 41.14
C LEU A 816 -5.34 -35.11 41.08
N LEU A 817 -5.92 -35.17 39.87
CA LEU A 817 -7.36 -34.99 39.65
C LEU A 817 -8.17 -36.06 40.40
N SER A 818 -7.80 -37.34 40.29
CA SER A 818 -8.49 -38.43 40.98
C SER A 818 -8.42 -38.29 42.50
N GLN A 819 -7.24 -37.97 43.04
CA GLN A 819 -7.04 -37.76 44.48
C GLN A 819 -7.88 -36.57 45.00
N SER A 820 -7.90 -35.46 44.26
CA SER A 820 -8.66 -34.26 44.63
C SER A 820 -10.17 -34.51 44.65
N LEU A 821 -10.69 -35.24 43.65
CA LEU A 821 -12.10 -35.64 43.59
C LEU A 821 -12.47 -36.58 44.74
N LYS A 822 -11.67 -37.63 44.99
CA LYS A 822 -11.86 -38.59 46.10
C LYS A 822 -11.90 -37.89 47.46
N LYS A 823 -10.97 -36.96 47.70
CA LYS A 823 -10.86 -36.22 48.98
C LYS A 823 -12.13 -35.45 49.33
N LYS A 824 -12.83 -34.89 48.34
CA LYS A 824 -14.04 -34.08 48.57
C LYS A 824 -15.33 -34.88 48.48
N LEU A 825 -15.40 -35.84 47.57
CA LEU A 825 -16.64 -36.58 47.26
C LEU A 825 -16.74 -37.94 47.96
N GLY A 826 -15.65 -38.47 48.53
CA GLY A 826 -15.64 -39.72 49.30
C GLY A 826 -15.90 -40.98 48.47
N LYS A 827 -15.86 -40.88 47.14
CA LYS A 827 -15.90 -41.97 46.15
C LYS A 827 -14.52 -42.07 45.50
#